data_AF-A0A1Q5XGC7-F1
#
_entry.id   AF-A0A1Q5XGC7-F1
#
_cell.length_a   1.000
_cell.length_b   1.000
_cell.length_c   1.000
_cell.angle_alpha   90.00
_cell.angle_beta   90.00
_cell.angle_gamma   90.00
#
_symmetry.space_group_name_H-M   'P 1'
#
loop_
_entity.id
_entity.type
_entity.pdbx_description
1 polymer ?
#
loop_
_entity_poly.entity_id
_entity_poly.type
_entity_poly.pdbx_seq_one_letter_code
_entity_poly.pdbx_strand_id
1 'polypeptide(L)'
;MNLKDHILLWNHSFIEIIDIRRSSFSGSAADGRYKLPASAFLYVIRGSGKVLVDDYIYEFQSATIIHGGKGMVIEILRIAEALEYYLVLYKSVPMLPDRKNLLPLLERSNPFNHQYTFVPGNPLTLFDKLNTMYQEWQKGGALEHLQVKALFYQWAHELLWQLHAQNLEPLRPDPLDLAIRYMQNHYSEPFTLEKLAESVGSSPRTLSRLYRARLQTSPAQYLIRIRMEKALDLLLNTEASLHDIAIAVGYPDGYYFGRMFKKFYGASPVKYKNSLQNTERWPEMSSVVARYDIADDVFLRYIDYDNHYQYNSEGALSMFRNTKPSLLLTLLLCFTLVLSACSSGTGSSSASGTHAPVTSPSASAGATAATESPAADAQTRTISTVKGDIEVPANPQRVVVLYLLGDVLALGVKPIGVSDVYEGAAFEAELKDVQKLGSWFEASPEVILSLNPDLIIVPSEDTYEALHDIAPTVVVPFETMTAEERVSFIGQVLGKEEEGKKLFEGFHANVEESKQKLQEAGILDHTISIMEGGNDRSMAVVTRKQFGRGSQVIYEYLGMKAPEMVQQKIDSATGGDGEPVSFEVLAKYSGDYIFRSSYKGMADLTQDPIWNSIPAVKDGRLLEIDFGLSYYSDIYSLNAQLDYIVESLLAAPRVK
;
A
#
# COMPACT_ATOMS: atom_id res chain seq x y z
N MET A 1 -19.83 14.00 5.30
CA MET A 1 -19.25 14.62 6.52
C MET A 1 -19.91 13.97 7.72
N ASN A 2 -19.19 13.43 8.71
CA ASN A 2 -19.88 13.11 9.97
C ASN A 2 -20.07 14.41 10.75
N LEU A 3 -21.26 14.99 10.69
CA LEU A 3 -21.54 16.28 11.32
C LEU A 3 -21.44 16.20 12.86
N LYS A 4 -21.68 15.03 13.47
CA LYS A 4 -21.50 14.84 14.92
C LYS A 4 -20.03 14.95 15.32
N ASP A 5 -19.15 14.29 14.57
CA ASP A 5 -17.70 14.37 14.79
C ASP A 5 -17.20 15.80 14.54
N HIS A 6 -17.73 16.46 13.51
CA HIS A 6 -17.43 17.85 13.18
C HIS A 6 -17.77 18.77 14.37
N ILE A 7 -19.00 18.70 14.89
CA ILE A 7 -19.45 19.49 16.04
C ILE A 7 -18.61 19.18 17.29
N LEU A 8 -18.28 17.91 17.54
CA LEU A 8 -17.44 17.51 18.66
C LEU A 8 -16.07 18.20 18.62
N LEU A 9 -15.41 18.21 17.45
CA LEU A 9 -14.10 18.84 17.28
C LEU A 9 -14.17 20.38 17.42
N TRP A 10 -15.25 21.01 16.97
CA TRP A 10 -15.49 22.45 17.22
C TRP A 10 -15.62 22.75 18.72
N ASN A 11 -16.31 21.91 19.49
CA ASN A 11 -16.46 22.08 20.94
C ASN A 11 -15.14 21.95 21.71
N HIS A 12 -14.16 21.25 21.15
CA HIS A 12 -12.87 20.96 21.79
C HIS A 12 -11.69 21.75 21.20
N SER A 13 -11.96 22.77 20.38
CA SER A 13 -10.92 23.58 19.75
C SER A 13 -11.00 25.03 20.20
N PHE A 14 -9.84 25.59 20.56
CA PHE A 14 -9.67 27.03 20.70
C PHE A 14 -9.64 27.66 19.31
N ILE A 15 -10.40 28.74 19.12
CA ILE A 15 -10.36 29.51 17.87
C ILE A 15 -9.74 30.88 18.12
N GLU A 16 -8.78 31.22 17.28
CA GLU A 16 -8.16 32.54 17.18
C GLU A 16 -8.57 33.17 15.85
N ILE A 17 -9.23 34.33 15.90
CA ILE A 17 -9.59 35.11 14.69
C ILE A 17 -8.37 35.93 14.29
N ILE A 18 -7.92 35.72 13.05
CA ILE A 18 -6.72 36.33 12.50
C ILE A 18 -7.08 37.60 11.73
N ASP A 19 -8.15 37.56 10.94
CA ASP A 19 -8.57 38.69 10.12
C ASP A 19 -10.03 38.57 9.69
N ILE A 20 -10.68 39.71 9.46
CA ILE A 20 -12.01 39.80 8.88
C ILE A 20 -12.00 40.91 7.83
N ARG A 21 -12.15 40.51 6.56
CA ARG A 21 -12.14 41.41 5.42
C ARG A 21 -13.50 41.46 4.75
N ARG A 22 -13.84 42.64 4.24
CA ARG A 22 -14.93 42.83 3.27
C ARG A 22 -14.31 43.29 1.97
N SER A 23 -14.61 42.59 0.89
CA SER A 23 -14.07 42.92 -0.43
C SER A 23 -15.19 43.06 -1.45
N SER A 24 -15.02 43.99 -2.38
CA SER A 24 -15.94 44.21 -3.50
C SER A 24 -15.13 44.29 -4.79
N PHE A 25 -15.59 43.56 -5.81
CA PHE A 25 -14.95 43.45 -7.12
C PHE A 25 -15.97 43.75 -8.21
N SER A 26 -15.60 44.57 -9.19
CA SER A 26 -16.39 44.85 -10.39
C SER A 26 -15.52 44.69 -11.64
N GLY A 27 -15.89 43.77 -12.54
CA GLY A 27 -15.16 43.52 -13.81
C GLY A 27 -14.73 42.06 -14.02
N SER A 28 -14.35 41.69 -15.25
CA SER A 28 -14.03 40.30 -15.64
C SER A 28 -12.65 39.80 -15.18
N ALA A 29 -11.84 40.65 -14.55
CA ALA A 29 -10.53 40.29 -14.04
C ALA A 29 -10.65 40.08 -12.53
N ALA A 30 -10.90 38.84 -12.12
CA ALA A 30 -10.75 38.46 -10.74
C ALA A 30 -9.26 38.43 -10.40
N ASP A 31 -8.89 39.22 -9.40
CA ASP A 31 -7.51 39.39 -8.97
C ASP A 31 -7.00 38.10 -8.30
N GLY A 32 -5.81 37.66 -8.73
CA GLY A 32 -4.86 36.73 -8.10
C GLY A 32 -5.35 35.46 -7.39
N ARG A 33 -4.70 34.33 -7.70
CA ARG A 33 -4.65 33.15 -6.82
C ARG A 33 -4.30 33.57 -5.38
N TYR A 34 -5.19 33.31 -4.44
CA TYR A 34 -5.01 33.65 -3.03
C TYR A 34 -4.76 32.39 -2.20
N LYS A 35 -3.52 32.20 -1.74
CA LYS A 35 -3.16 31.11 -0.83
C LYS A 35 -3.58 31.47 0.59
N LEU A 36 -4.47 30.68 1.18
CA LEU A 36 -5.02 30.90 2.52
C LEU A 36 -3.91 30.80 3.59
N PRO A 37 -3.60 31.89 4.32
CA PRO A 37 -2.57 31.85 5.38
C PRO A 37 -3.05 31.14 6.66
N ALA A 38 -4.38 30.99 6.81
CA ALA A 38 -5.08 30.32 7.89
C ALA A 38 -6.41 29.76 7.33
N SER A 39 -7.12 28.92 8.09
CA SER A 39 -8.44 28.43 7.68
C SER A 39 -9.41 29.59 7.50
N ALA A 40 -10.34 29.46 6.55
CA ALA A 40 -11.12 30.58 6.09
C ALA A 40 -12.58 30.22 5.80
N PHE A 41 -13.47 31.16 6.13
CA PHE A 41 -14.82 31.21 5.59
C PHE A 41 -14.96 32.41 4.64
N LEU A 42 -15.47 32.15 3.43
CA LEU A 42 -15.88 33.17 2.48
C LEU A 42 -17.41 33.16 2.41
N TYR A 43 -18.04 34.27 2.77
CA TYR A 43 -19.49 34.47 2.69
C TYR A 43 -19.79 35.44 1.54
N VAL A 44 -20.47 34.96 0.49
CA VAL A 44 -20.85 35.80 -0.66
C VAL A 44 -22.08 36.63 -0.28
N ILE A 45 -21.94 37.96 -0.24
CA ILE A 45 -23.04 38.89 0.00
C ILE A 45 -23.84 39.05 -1.30
N ARG A 46 -23.12 39.36 -2.39
CA ARG A 46 -23.71 39.65 -3.69
C ARG A 46 -22.83 39.10 -4.81
N GLY A 47 -23.48 38.71 -5.90
CA GLY A 47 -22.84 38.23 -7.11
C GLY A 47 -22.98 36.72 -7.29
N SER A 48 -22.61 36.25 -8.47
CA SER A 48 -22.57 34.84 -8.81
C SER A 48 -21.40 34.57 -9.75
N GLY A 49 -20.93 33.33 -9.76
CA GLY A 49 -19.72 33.00 -10.50
C GLY A 49 -19.19 31.61 -10.21
N LYS A 50 -17.94 31.41 -10.61
CA LYS A 50 -17.19 30.20 -10.33
C LYS A 50 -15.94 30.52 -9.53
N VAL A 51 -15.68 29.71 -8.52
CA VAL A 51 -14.51 29.80 -7.65
C VAL A 51 -13.78 28.47 -7.69
N LEU A 52 -12.50 28.54 -7.98
CA LEU A 52 -11.56 27.45 -7.84
C LEU A 52 -11.05 27.45 -6.40
N VAL A 53 -11.21 26.34 -5.70
CA VAL A 53 -10.57 26.09 -4.41
C VAL A 53 -9.69 24.86 -4.58
N ASP A 54 -8.38 25.06 -4.46
CA ASP A 54 -7.32 24.20 -4.99
C ASP A 54 -7.58 23.83 -6.46
N ASP A 55 -8.00 22.60 -6.73
CA ASP A 55 -8.28 22.15 -8.10
C ASP A 55 -9.79 22.07 -8.41
N TYR A 56 -10.67 22.38 -7.46
CA TYR A 56 -12.12 22.19 -7.61
C TYR A 56 -12.86 23.48 -7.87
N ILE A 57 -13.65 23.45 -8.94
CA ILE A 57 -14.51 24.56 -9.32
C ILE A 57 -15.87 24.40 -8.65
N TYR A 58 -16.22 25.34 -7.80
CA TYR A 58 -17.56 25.51 -7.28
C TYR A 58 -18.28 26.64 -8.00
N GLU A 59 -19.57 26.45 -8.23
CA GLU A 59 -20.45 27.55 -8.56
C GLU A 59 -20.91 28.20 -7.26
N PHE A 60 -20.97 29.53 -7.25
CA PHE A 60 -21.46 30.29 -6.12
C PHE A 60 -22.47 31.33 -6.58
N GLN A 61 -23.35 31.70 -5.67
CA GLN A 61 -24.31 32.78 -5.79
C GLN A 61 -24.35 33.57 -4.47
N SER A 62 -25.26 34.55 -4.37
CA SER A 62 -25.51 35.24 -3.11
C SER A 62 -25.83 34.25 -2.00
N ALA A 63 -25.34 34.55 -0.79
CA ALA A 63 -25.38 33.74 0.41
C ALA A 63 -24.58 32.42 0.39
N THR A 64 -23.87 32.08 -0.69
CA THR A 64 -23.00 30.91 -0.68
C THR A 64 -21.88 31.09 0.35
N ILE A 65 -21.68 30.06 1.18
CA ILE A 65 -20.57 29.94 2.11
C ILE A 65 -19.57 28.94 1.56
N ILE A 66 -18.32 29.36 1.46
CA ILE A 66 -17.19 28.51 1.05
C ILE A 66 -16.24 28.43 2.23
N HIS A 67 -15.85 27.21 2.59
CA HIS A 67 -14.82 26.97 3.59
C HIS A 67 -13.57 26.36 2.94
N GLY A 68 -12.40 26.84 3.35
CA GLY A 68 -11.10 26.31 2.94
C GLY A 68 -10.13 26.24 4.12
N GLY A 69 -9.30 25.21 4.13
CA GLY A 69 -8.24 25.02 5.11
C GLY A 69 -7.01 25.89 4.85
N LYS A 70 -6.15 26.01 5.87
CA LYS A 70 -4.84 26.65 5.75
C LYS A 70 -4.04 26.03 4.60
N GLY A 71 -3.46 26.87 3.74
CA GLY A 71 -2.60 26.46 2.64
C GLY A 71 -3.32 26.24 1.31
N MET A 72 -4.64 26.09 1.32
CA MET A 72 -5.44 25.97 0.10
C MET A 72 -5.41 27.27 -0.72
N VAL A 73 -5.53 27.17 -2.03
CA VAL A 73 -5.55 28.29 -2.97
C VAL A 73 -6.98 28.57 -3.39
N ILE A 74 -7.44 29.81 -3.23
CA ILE A 74 -8.72 30.26 -3.75
C ILE A 74 -8.47 31.17 -4.95
N GLU A 75 -9.10 30.88 -6.08
CA GLU A 75 -9.06 31.70 -7.29
C GLU A 75 -10.48 31.89 -7.81
N ILE A 76 -10.95 33.13 -7.89
CA ILE A 76 -12.25 33.44 -8.48
C ILE A 76 -12.06 33.42 -10.00
N LEU A 77 -12.72 32.51 -10.72
CA LEU A 77 -12.45 32.28 -12.15
C LEU A 77 -13.28 33.18 -13.06
N ARG A 78 -14.57 33.33 -12.74
CA ARG A 78 -15.54 34.11 -13.52
C ARG A 78 -16.59 34.69 -12.60
N ILE A 79 -16.92 35.96 -12.79
CA ILE A 79 -18.05 36.62 -12.11
C ILE A 79 -19.02 37.14 -13.16
N ALA A 80 -20.33 36.92 -12.95
CA ALA A 80 -21.38 37.39 -13.85
C ALA A 80 -21.71 38.88 -13.64
N GLU A 81 -21.56 39.35 -12.40
CA GLU A 81 -21.83 40.72 -11.96
C GLU A 81 -20.74 41.22 -11.00
N ALA A 82 -20.99 42.33 -10.30
CA ALA A 82 -20.19 42.73 -9.15
C ALA A 82 -20.27 41.68 -8.03
N LEU A 83 -19.10 41.28 -7.53
CA LEU A 83 -18.94 40.32 -6.45
C LEU A 83 -18.63 41.08 -5.15
N GLU A 84 -19.38 40.80 -4.09
CA GLU A 84 -19.12 41.31 -2.76
C GLU A 84 -19.13 40.16 -1.76
N TYR A 85 -18.10 40.06 -0.93
CA TYR A 85 -17.99 38.98 0.05
C TYR A 85 -17.25 39.41 1.31
N TYR A 86 -17.46 38.63 2.37
CA TYR A 86 -16.63 38.64 3.55
C TYR A 86 -15.67 37.46 3.55
N LEU A 87 -14.44 37.69 4.01
CA LEU A 87 -13.42 36.66 4.26
C LEU A 87 -13.04 36.69 5.73
N VAL A 88 -13.34 35.63 6.47
CA VAL A 88 -12.99 35.44 7.88
C VAL A 88 -11.86 34.44 7.97
N LEU A 89 -10.68 34.87 8.43
CA LEU A 89 -9.50 34.03 8.64
C LEU A 89 -9.39 33.67 10.11
N TYR A 90 -9.19 32.38 10.40
CA TYR A 90 -9.07 31.88 11.76
C TYR A 90 -8.05 30.73 11.86
N LYS A 91 -7.48 30.57 13.05
CA LYS A 91 -6.67 29.41 13.44
C LYS A 91 -7.43 28.61 14.48
N SER A 92 -7.34 27.28 14.37
CA SER A 92 -7.75 26.37 15.41
C SER A 92 -6.52 25.87 16.17
N VAL A 93 -6.63 25.82 17.50
CA VAL A 93 -5.63 25.21 18.39
C VAL A 93 -6.36 24.16 19.23
N PRO A 94 -5.98 22.88 19.17
CA PRO A 94 -6.58 21.85 20.01
C PRO A 94 -6.27 22.11 21.49
N MET A 95 -7.26 21.96 22.37
CA MET A 95 -7.08 22.12 23.82
C MET A 95 -6.58 20.81 24.44
N LEU A 96 -5.34 20.80 24.96
CA LEU A 96 -4.74 19.69 25.73
C LEU A 96 -4.93 19.89 27.26
N PRO A 97 -5.03 18.84 28.10
CA PRO A 97 -4.77 17.43 27.79
C PRO A 97 -6.03 16.66 27.37
N ASP A 98 -5.88 15.96 26.26
CA ASP A 98 -6.87 15.22 25.47
C ASP A 98 -7.82 14.31 26.27
N ARG A 99 -9.11 14.30 25.86
CA ARG A 99 -9.80 13.01 25.77
C ARG A 99 -9.08 12.24 24.67
N LYS A 100 -8.43 11.11 25.00
CA LYS A 100 -7.59 10.31 24.08
C LYS A 100 -8.24 9.97 22.72
N ASN A 101 -9.55 10.07 22.61
CA ASN A 101 -10.30 9.81 21.38
C ASN A 101 -10.37 10.99 20.40
N LEU A 102 -9.94 12.20 20.79
CA LEU A 102 -10.04 13.40 19.94
C LEU A 102 -8.87 13.54 18.97
N LEU A 103 -7.65 13.16 19.36
CA LEU A 103 -6.48 13.22 18.48
C LEU A 103 -6.63 12.28 17.26
N PRO A 104 -6.97 10.99 17.42
CA PRO A 104 -7.24 10.12 16.27
C PRO A 104 -8.41 10.61 15.41
N LEU A 105 -9.40 11.27 16.03
CA LEU A 105 -10.54 11.83 15.31
C LEU A 105 -10.15 13.06 14.48
N LEU A 106 -9.29 13.92 15.04
CA LEU A 106 -8.74 15.09 14.37
C LEU A 106 -7.81 14.68 13.22
N GLU A 107 -6.99 13.65 13.41
CA GLU A 107 -6.16 13.03 12.37
C GLU A 107 -7.02 12.46 11.23
N ARG A 108 -8.11 11.76 11.57
CA ARG A 108 -9.02 11.18 10.58
C ARG A 108 -9.86 12.22 9.82
N SER A 109 -10.28 13.30 10.48
CA SER A 109 -11.29 14.21 9.94
C SER A 109 -11.21 15.60 10.59
N ASN A 110 -10.19 16.39 10.25
CA ASN A 110 -10.03 17.75 10.75
C ASN A 110 -11.03 18.74 10.09
N PRO A 111 -12.05 19.25 10.80
CA PRO A 111 -13.05 20.15 10.24
C PRO A 111 -12.47 21.47 9.74
N PHE A 112 -11.38 21.92 10.36
CA PHE A 112 -10.73 23.19 10.06
C PHE A 112 -9.89 23.15 8.78
N ASN A 113 -9.60 21.94 8.27
CA ASN A 113 -8.88 21.74 7.02
C ASN A 113 -9.78 21.25 5.87
N HIS A 114 -11.08 21.04 6.11
CA HIS A 114 -11.97 20.59 5.05
C HIS A 114 -12.26 21.69 4.02
N GLN A 115 -12.41 21.30 2.77
CA GLN A 115 -12.99 22.14 1.72
C GLN A 115 -14.47 21.78 1.53
N TYR A 116 -15.35 22.77 1.58
CA TYR A 116 -16.77 22.56 1.24
C TYR A 116 -17.47 23.88 0.90
N THR A 117 -18.58 23.77 0.19
CA THR A 117 -19.48 24.89 -0.10
C THR A 117 -20.93 24.52 0.17
N PHE A 118 -21.74 25.48 0.61
CA PHE A 118 -23.20 25.30 0.75
C PHE A 118 -23.93 26.65 0.75
N VAL A 119 -25.24 26.61 0.57
CA VAL A 119 -26.12 27.76 0.72
C VAL A 119 -26.96 27.55 2.00
N PRO A 120 -26.85 28.42 3.01
CA PRO A 120 -27.62 28.30 4.25
C PRO A 120 -29.11 28.58 3.98
N GLY A 121 -30.02 27.84 4.65
CA GLY A 121 -31.46 28.06 4.50
C GLY A 121 -31.97 29.31 5.21
N ASN A 122 -31.21 29.86 6.17
CA ASN A 122 -31.46 31.17 6.75
C ASN A 122 -30.21 32.07 6.63
N PRO A 123 -29.98 32.67 5.45
CA PRO A 123 -28.74 33.39 5.17
C PRO A 123 -28.61 34.70 5.94
N LEU A 124 -29.72 35.35 6.28
CA LEU A 124 -29.73 36.67 6.91
C LEU A 124 -29.22 36.63 8.36
N THR A 125 -29.54 35.59 9.12
CA THR A 125 -29.04 35.44 10.51
C THR A 125 -27.52 35.32 10.56
N LEU A 126 -26.93 34.61 9.59
CA LEU A 126 -25.49 34.51 9.43
C LEU A 126 -24.88 35.83 8.97
N PHE A 127 -25.52 36.52 8.01
CA PHE A 127 -25.08 37.82 7.53
C PHE A 127 -25.05 38.87 8.64
N ASP A 128 -26.11 39.00 9.44
CA ASP A 128 -26.21 40.02 10.51
C ASP A 128 -25.12 39.85 11.57
N LYS A 129 -24.88 38.60 12.00
CA LYS A 129 -23.81 38.26 12.94
C LYS A 129 -22.44 38.60 12.35
N LEU A 130 -22.22 38.27 11.08
CA LEU A 130 -20.95 38.49 10.41
C LEU A 130 -20.69 39.98 10.15
N ASN A 131 -21.72 40.75 9.79
CA ASN A 131 -21.65 42.19 9.65
C ASN A 131 -21.33 42.87 11.00
N THR A 132 -21.98 42.44 12.08
CA THR A 132 -21.67 42.93 13.44
C THR A 132 -20.23 42.58 13.81
N MET A 133 -19.80 41.35 13.54
CA MET A 133 -18.43 40.89 13.79
C MET A 133 -17.40 41.73 13.02
N TYR A 134 -17.67 42.05 11.75
CA TYR A 134 -16.80 42.94 10.96
C TYR A 134 -16.74 44.37 11.53
N GLN A 135 -17.88 44.94 11.95
CA GLN A 135 -17.92 46.28 12.54
C GLN A 135 -17.10 46.36 13.84
N GLU A 136 -17.17 45.34 14.70
CA GLU A 136 -16.34 45.27 15.90
C GLU A 136 -14.85 45.08 15.57
N TRP A 137 -14.53 44.25 14.57
CA TRP A 137 -13.15 44.05 14.11
C TRP A 137 -12.49 45.36 13.65
N GLN A 138 -13.23 46.22 12.94
CA GLN A 138 -12.71 47.50 12.45
C GLN A 138 -12.35 48.50 13.56
N LYS A 139 -12.88 48.33 14.78
CA LYS A 139 -12.55 49.20 15.92
C LYS A 139 -11.16 48.89 16.49
N GLY A 140 -10.65 47.67 16.32
CA GLY A 140 -9.25 47.28 16.59
C GLY A 140 -8.80 47.25 18.06
N GLY A 141 -9.71 47.39 19.04
CA GLY A 141 -9.38 47.35 20.46
C GLY A 141 -9.42 45.95 21.08
N ALA A 142 -8.78 45.77 22.24
CA ALA A 142 -8.71 44.47 22.91
C ALA A 142 -10.09 43.96 23.37
N LEU A 143 -10.97 44.86 23.82
CA LEU A 143 -12.33 44.52 24.21
C LEU A 143 -13.16 44.11 22.98
N GLU A 144 -12.98 44.82 21.87
CA GLU A 144 -13.65 44.56 20.61
C GLU A 144 -13.19 43.23 20.00
N HIS A 145 -11.91 42.88 20.09
CA HIS A 145 -11.42 41.55 19.69
C HIS A 145 -12.01 40.41 20.54
N LEU A 146 -12.20 40.64 21.85
CA LEU A 146 -12.91 39.68 22.70
C LEU A 146 -14.38 39.54 22.27
N GLN A 147 -15.05 40.64 21.94
CA GLN A 147 -16.42 40.65 21.42
C GLN A 147 -16.51 39.92 20.07
N VAL A 148 -15.56 40.16 19.15
CA VAL A 148 -15.45 39.45 17.87
C VAL A 148 -15.36 37.95 18.09
N LYS A 149 -14.54 37.52 19.05
CA LYS A 149 -14.43 36.09 19.39
C LYS A 149 -15.76 35.50 19.86
N ALA A 150 -16.50 36.20 20.72
CA ALA A 150 -17.81 35.76 21.16
C ALA A 150 -18.83 35.70 20.01
N LEU A 151 -18.84 36.72 19.14
CA LEU A 151 -19.70 36.77 17.95
C LEU A 151 -19.37 35.65 16.95
N PHE A 152 -18.09 35.33 16.78
CA PHE A 152 -17.66 34.23 15.92
C PHE A 152 -18.21 32.89 16.40
N TYR A 153 -18.15 32.59 17.72
CA TYR A 153 -18.73 31.36 18.24
C TYR A 153 -20.25 31.30 18.06
N GLN A 154 -20.95 32.43 18.20
CA GLN A 154 -22.39 32.50 17.90
C GLN A 154 -22.67 32.27 16.40
N TRP A 155 -21.82 32.80 15.53
CA TRP A 155 -21.91 32.61 14.08
C TRP A 155 -21.62 31.16 13.67
N ALA A 156 -20.57 30.55 14.22
CA ALA A 156 -20.22 29.16 13.99
C ALA A 156 -21.30 28.19 14.50
N HIS A 157 -21.89 28.49 15.67
CA HIS A 157 -23.04 27.75 16.18
C HIS A 157 -24.23 27.81 15.20
N GLU A 158 -24.60 29.01 14.73
CA GLU A 158 -25.69 29.19 13.77
C GLU A 158 -25.41 28.41 12.47
N LEU A 159 -24.16 28.47 11.97
CA LEU A 159 -23.73 27.75 10.78
C LEU A 159 -23.90 26.23 10.95
N LEU A 160 -23.38 25.67 12.06
CA LEU A 160 -23.46 24.23 12.33
C LEU A 160 -24.89 23.79 12.62
N TRP A 161 -25.70 24.62 13.28
CA TRP A 161 -27.11 24.38 13.51
C TRP A 161 -27.88 24.31 12.19
N GLN A 162 -27.67 25.25 11.26
CA GLN A 162 -28.33 25.20 9.96
C GLN A 162 -27.92 23.97 9.15
N LEU A 163 -26.63 23.61 9.15
CA LEU A 163 -26.17 22.36 8.54
C LEU A 163 -26.88 21.14 9.14
N HIS A 164 -27.05 21.11 10.45
CA HIS A 164 -27.67 19.98 11.15
C HIS A 164 -29.19 19.92 11.00
N ALA A 165 -29.88 21.01 11.32
CA ALA A 165 -31.34 21.07 11.39
C ALA A 165 -32.00 21.03 10.00
N GLN A 166 -31.32 21.53 8.97
CA GLN A 166 -31.84 21.58 7.61
C GLN A 166 -31.34 20.41 6.75
N ASN A 167 -30.57 19.47 7.32
CA ASN A 167 -29.94 18.35 6.61
C ASN A 167 -29.23 18.79 5.33
N LEU A 168 -28.54 19.94 5.38
CA LEU A 168 -27.78 20.43 4.25
C LEU A 168 -26.50 19.60 4.15
N GLU A 169 -26.35 18.85 3.07
CA GLU A 169 -25.09 18.19 2.73
C GLU A 169 -24.20 19.20 1.99
N PRO A 170 -23.09 19.67 2.60
CA PRO A 170 -22.18 20.56 1.91
C PRO A 170 -21.60 19.87 0.68
N LEU A 171 -21.59 20.58 -0.45
CA LEU A 171 -20.93 20.10 -1.64
C LEU A 171 -19.43 20.01 -1.35
N ARG A 172 -18.87 18.82 -1.60
CA ARG A 172 -17.47 18.49 -1.34
C ARG A 172 -16.81 17.95 -2.60
N PRO A 173 -15.48 18.07 -2.70
CA PRO A 173 -14.72 17.29 -3.65
C PRO A 173 -15.01 15.80 -3.42
N ASP A 174 -15.24 15.03 -4.49
CA ASP A 174 -15.29 13.58 -4.37
C ASP A 174 -13.92 13.06 -3.91
N PRO A 175 -13.83 12.28 -2.81
CA PRO A 175 -12.56 11.74 -2.33
C PRO A 175 -11.81 10.92 -3.40
N LEU A 176 -12.55 10.28 -4.32
CA LEU A 176 -11.93 9.58 -5.44
C LEU A 176 -11.27 10.56 -6.42
N ASP A 177 -11.97 11.61 -6.82
CA ASP A 177 -11.40 12.65 -7.70
C ASP A 177 -10.19 13.33 -7.07
N LEU A 178 -10.21 13.52 -5.74
CA LEU A 178 -9.08 14.10 -5.00
C LEU A 178 -7.87 13.17 -5.09
N ALA A 179 -8.11 11.88 -4.90
CA ALA A 179 -7.07 10.86 -4.95
C ALA A 179 -6.49 10.73 -6.36
N ILE A 180 -7.33 10.75 -7.39
CA ILE A 180 -6.89 10.71 -8.79
C ILE A 180 -5.99 11.90 -9.09
N ARG A 181 -6.39 13.11 -8.70
CA ARG A 181 -5.59 14.32 -8.93
C ARG A 181 -4.28 14.32 -8.17
N TYR A 182 -4.32 13.92 -6.90
CA TYR A 182 -3.11 13.78 -6.10
C TYR A 182 -2.13 12.82 -6.79
N MET A 183 -2.61 11.67 -7.25
CA MET A 183 -1.78 10.73 -8.02
C MET A 183 -1.24 11.34 -9.30
N GLN A 184 -2.03 12.10 -10.05
CA GLN A 184 -1.58 12.76 -11.28
C GLN A 184 -0.50 13.83 -11.04
N ASN A 185 -0.47 14.46 -9.87
CA ASN A 185 0.52 15.48 -9.51
C ASN A 185 1.77 14.89 -8.85
N HIS A 186 1.64 13.74 -8.19
CA HIS A 186 2.71 13.10 -7.38
C HIS A 186 3.09 11.71 -7.91
N TYR A 187 2.80 11.38 -9.17
CA TYR A 187 3.00 10.03 -9.70
C TYR A 187 4.44 9.52 -9.63
N SER A 188 5.43 10.42 -9.70
CA SER A 188 6.85 10.05 -9.66
C SER A 188 7.39 9.79 -8.24
N GLU A 189 6.62 10.13 -7.20
CA GLU A 189 7.03 9.94 -5.80
C GLU A 189 6.81 8.50 -5.30
N PRO A 190 7.49 8.08 -4.22
CA PRO A 190 7.14 6.86 -3.50
C PRO A 190 5.67 6.87 -3.06
N PHE A 191 4.99 5.75 -3.32
CA PHE A 191 3.55 5.61 -3.13
C PHE A 191 3.23 4.68 -1.97
N THR A 192 2.34 5.13 -1.08
CA THR A 192 1.62 4.27 -0.12
C THR A 192 0.15 4.66 -0.14
N LEU A 193 -0.73 3.70 0.14
CA LEU A 193 -2.18 3.96 0.17
C LEU A 193 -2.53 4.89 1.35
N GLU A 194 -1.77 4.80 2.42
CA GLU A 194 -1.89 5.59 3.65
C GLU A 194 -1.62 7.06 3.34
N LYS A 195 -0.51 7.35 2.66
CA LYS A 195 -0.15 8.72 2.23
C LYS A 195 -1.21 9.29 1.29
N LEU A 196 -1.74 8.48 0.36
CA LEU A 196 -2.83 8.91 -0.51
C LEU A 196 -4.09 9.22 0.29
N ALA A 197 -4.48 8.33 1.22
CA ALA A 197 -5.67 8.48 2.05
C ALA A 197 -5.60 9.72 2.94
N GLU A 198 -4.44 9.93 3.58
CA GLU A 198 -4.14 11.11 4.39
C GLU A 198 -4.23 12.39 3.55
N SER A 199 -3.65 12.40 2.35
CA SER A 199 -3.63 13.59 1.48
C SER A 199 -5.01 14.08 1.04
N VAL A 200 -6.01 13.19 1.08
CA VAL A 200 -7.39 13.49 0.66
C VAL A 200 -8.40 13.44 1.80
N GLY A 201 -7.94 13.29 3.05
CA GLY A 201 -8.81 13.23 4.22
C GLY A 201 -9.78 12.05 4.21
N SER A 202 -9.33 10.88 3.73
CA SER A 202 -10.13 9.65 3.67
C SER A 202 -9.39 8.49 4.34
N SER A 203 -10.03 7.32 4.46
CA SER A 203 -9.37 6.11 4.94
C SER A 203 -8.87 5.24 3.78
N PRO A 204 -7.77 4.48 3.95
CA PRO A 204 -7.30 3.51 2.95
C PRO A 204 -8.41 2.59 2.45
N ARG A 205 -9.21 2.03 3.39
CA ARG A 205 -10.36 1.16 3.08
C ARG A 205 -11.42 1.86 2.24
N THR A 206 -11.74 3.12 2.57
CA THR A 206 -12.71 3.91 1.81
C THR A 206 -12.22 4.16 0.39
N LEU A 207 -10.96 4.56 0.21
CA LEU A 207 -10.39 4.80 -1.10
C LEU A 207 -10.32 3.52 -1.93
N SER A 208 -9.81 2.41 -1.39
CA SER A 208 -9.78 1.13 -2.11
C SER A 208 -11.17 0.70 -2.57
N ARG A 209 -12.20 0.89 -1.72
CA ARG A 209 -13.59 0.63 -2.10
C ARG A 209 -14.08 1.54 -3.23
N LEU A 210 -13.74 2.84 -3.19
CA LEU A 210 -14.14 3.81 -4.24
C LEU A 210 -13.46 3.51 -5.59
N TYR A 211 -12.16 3.20 -5.57
CA TYR A 211 -11.40 2.81 -6.76
C TYR A 211 -11.97 1.53 -7.39
N ARG A 212 -12.26 0.50 -6.60
CA ARG A 212 -12.90 -0.74 -7.10
C ARG A 212 -14.30 -0.47 -7.65
N ALA A 213 -15.13 0.24 -6.90
CA ALA A 213 -16.54 0.44 -7.25
C ALA A 213 -16.73 1.31 -8.51
N ARG A 214 -15.86 2.31 -8.73
CA ARG A 214 -16.04 3.30 -9.80
C ARG A 214 -15.04 3.20 -10.94
N LEU A 215 -13.83 2.68 -10.69
CA LEU A 215 -12.77 2.56 -11.68
C LEU A 215 -12.37 1.12 -11.98
N GLN A 216 -12.98 0.13 -11.29
CA GLN A 216 -12.71 -1.30 -11.45
C GLN A 216 -11.22 -1.66 -11.32
N THR A 217 -10.47 -0.92 -10.51
CA THR A 217 -9.03 -1.12 -10.32
C THR A 217 -8.63 -0.74 -8.89
N SER A 218 -7.41 -1.09 -8.47
CA SER A 218 -6.85 -0.63 -7.19
C SER A 218 -6.13 0.73 -7.34
N PRO A 219 -5.95 1.49 -6.25
CA PRO A 219 -5.16 2.73 -6.28
C PRO A 219 -3.74 2.51 -6.83
N ALA A 220 -3.07 1.42 -6.46
CA ALA A 220 -1.73 1.09 -6.95
C ALA A 220 -1.71 0.81 -8.46
N GLN A 221 -2.67 0.03 -8.97
CA GLN A 221 -2.80 -0.23 -10.40
C GLN A 221 -3.12 1.04 -11.19
N TYR A 222 -3.95 1.92 -10.63
CA TYR A 222 -4.25 3.21 -11.24
C TYR A 222 -3.00 4.09 -11.37
N LEU A 223 -2.13 4.12 -10.35
CA LEU A 223 -0.85 4.81 -10.42
C LEU A 223 0.09 4.21 -11.47
N ILE A 224 0.17 2.89 -11.56
CA ILE A 224 0.96 2.22 -12.61
C ILE A 224 0.52 2.69 -13.99
N ARG A 225 -0.80 2.76 -14.24
CA ARG A 225 -1.33 3.28 -15.51
C ARG A 225 -0.87 4.72 -15.76
N ILE A 226 -0.98 5.62 -14.78
CA ILE A 226 -0.50 7.01 -14.93
C ILE A 226 0.99 7.03 -15.30
N ARG A 227 1.82 6.26 -14.58
CA ARG A 227 3.26 6.19 -14.85
C ARG A 227 3.56 5.68 -16.25
N MET A 228 2.83 4.67 -16.72
CA MET A 228 2.99 4.11 -18.08
C MET A 228 2.59 5.11 -19.17
N GLU A 229 1.47 5.82 -18.99
CA GLU A 229 1.01 6.85 -19.92
C GLU A 229 2.03 8.01 -20.01
N LYS A 230 2.56 8.46 -18.87
CA LYS A 230 3.63 9.48 -18.82
C LYS A 230 4.94 8.99 -19.43
N ALA A 231 5.28 7.72 -19.20
CA ALA A 231 6.49 7.15 -19.78
C ALA A 231 6.38 7.01 -21.30
N LEU A 232 5.20 6.66 -21.82
CA LEU A 232 4.95 6.61 -23.26
C LEU A 232 5.07 8.02 -23.88
N ASP A 233 4.50 9.04 -23.24
CA ASP A 233 4.62 10.43 -23.67
C ASP A 233 6.09 10.87 -23.77
N LEU A 234 6.88 10.64 -22.71
CA LEU A 234 8.31 10.95 -22.69
C LEU A 234 9.08 10.16 -23.74
N LEU A 235 8.74 8.89 -23.96
CA LEU A 235 9.39 8.02 -24.93
C LEU A 235 9.16 8.50 -26.38
N LEU A 236 7.99 9.04 -26.68
CA LEU A 236 7.62 9.51 -28.02
C LEU A 236 8.08 10.94 -28.30
N ASN A 237 8.03 11.80 -27.29
CA ASN A 237 8.24 13.24 -27.46
C ASN A 237 9.66 13.70 -27.07
N THR A 238 10.53 12.80 -26.61
CA THR A 238 11.90 13.12 -26.21
C THR A 238 12.94 12.11 -26.72
N GLU A 239 14.21 12.51 -26.66
CA GLU A 239 15.37 11.63 -26.87
C GLU A 239 16.05 11.22 -25.54
N ALA A 240 15.29 11.26 -24.44
CA ALA A 240 15.78 10.86 -23.13
C ALA A 240 16.12 9.36 -23.10
N SER A 241 17.13 8.98 -22.29
CA SER A 241 17.47 7.57 -22.14
C SER A 241 16.37 6.83 -21.38
N LEU A 242 16.28 5.51 -21.55
CA LEU A 242 15.31 4.69 -20.80
C LEU A 242 15.50 4.78 -19.29
N HIS A 243 16.74 5.00 -18.85
CA HIS A 243 17.05 5.19 -17.43
C HIS A 243 16.49 6.52 -16.92
N ASP A 244 16.64 7.60 -17.69
CA ASP A 244 16.11 8.91 -17.32
C ASP A 244 14.58 8.93 -17.33
N ILE A 245 13.96 8.27 -18.32
CA ILE A 245 12.49 8.11 -18.38
C ILE A 245 12.00 7.33 -17.16
N ALA A 246 12.67 6.23 -16.80
CA ALA A 246 12.31 5.43 -15.63
C ALA A 246 12.33 6.26 -14.34
N ILE A 247 13.41 7.00 -14.09
CA ILE A 247 13.52 7.87 -12.92
C ILE A 247 12.44 8.96 -12.96
N ALA A 248 12.21 9.59 -14.11
CA ALA A 248 11.24 10.68 -14.26
C ALA A 248 9.79 10.24 -13.93
N VAL A 249 9.43 8.99 -14.22
CA VAL A 249 8.10 8.45 -13.91
C VAL A 249 8.00 7.73 -12.57
N GLY A 250 9.08 7.71 -11.77
CA GLY A 250 9.07 7.17 -10.41
C GLY A 250 9.49 5.70 -10.29
N TYR A 251 10.25 5.18 -11.25
CA TYR A 251 10.90 3.88 -11.18
C TYR A 251 12.40 4.04 -10.85
N PRO A 252 12.95 3.24 -9.92
CA PRO A 252 14.35 3.36 -9.50
C PRO A 252 15.33 2.86 -10.56
N ASP A 253 14.89 2.01 -11.49
CA ASP A 253 15.74 1.37 -12.49
C ASP A 253 15.03 1.24 -13.86
N GLY A 254 15.80 1.49 -14.92
CA GLY A 254 15.38 1.37 -16.33
C GLY A 254 15.07 -0.07 -16.75
N TYR A 255 15.72 -1.07 -16.15
CA TYR A 255 15.42 -2.47 -16.45
C TYR A 255 14.05 -2.89 -15.91
N TYR A 256 13.74 -2.53 -14.66
CA TYR A 256 12.41 -2.75 -14.08
C TYR A 256 11.31 -1.99 -14.85
N PHE A 257 11.54 -0.71 -15.16
CA PHE A 257 10.65 0.07 -16.00
C PHE A 257 10.39 -0.61 -17.37
N GLY A 258 11.44 -1.10 -18.04
CA GLY A 258 11.31 -1.77 -19.34
C GLY A 258 10.44 -3.04 -19.29
N ARG A 259 10.51 -3.82 -18.20
CA ARG A 259 9.64 -4.98 -17.99
C ARG A 259 8.19 -4.57 -17.75
N MET A 260 7.97 -3.57 -16.89
CA MET A 260 6.62 -3.05 -16.62
C MET A 260 5.97 -2.43 -17.86
N PHE A 261 6.74 -1.68 -18.65
CA PHE A 261 6.28 -1.13 -19.92
C PHE A 261 5.90 -2.23 -20.92
N LYS A 262 6.72 -3.29 -21.03
CA LYS A 262 6.40 -4.45 -21.88
C LYS A 262 5.15 -5.19 -21.40
N LYS A 263 4.95 -5.33 -20.09
CA LYS A 263 3.74 -5.93 -19.51
C LYS A 263 2.50 -5.11 -19.83
N PHE A 264 2.60 -3.78 -19.76
CA PHE A 264 1.48 -2.86 -19.97
C PHE A 264 1.13 -2.67 -21.46
N TYR A 265 2.12 -2.48 -22.33
CA TYR A 265 1.93 -2.18 -23.76
C TYR A 265 2.22 -3.36 -24.71
N GLY A 266 2.60 -4.53 -24.18
CA GLY A 266 2.90 -5.74 -24.97
C GLY A 266 4.26 -5.73 -25.69
N ALA A 267 4.99 -4.60 -25.70
CA ALA A 267 6.30 -4.49 -26.31
C ALA A 267 7.24 -3.64 -25.45
N SER A 268 8.55 -3.94 -25.50
CA SER A 268 9.57 -3.12 -24.81
C SER A 268 9.56 -1.68 -25.32
N PRO A 269 9.93 -0.68 -24.50
CA PRO A 269 9.95 0.73 -24.89
C PRO A 269 10.61 0.99 -26.25
N VAL A 270 11.81 0.45 -26.48
CA VAL A 270 12.56 0.63 -27.74
C VAL A 270 11.79 0.08 -28.94
N LYS A 271 11.26 -1.15 -28.81
CA LYS A 271 10.46 -1.80 -29.85
C LYS A 271 9.17 -1.01 -30.11
N TYR A 272 8.55 -0.48 -29.07
CA TYR A 272 7.33 0.33 -29.18
C TYR A 272 7.61 1.65 -29.92
N LYS A 273 8.65 2.40 -29.54
CA LYS A 273 9.11 3.63 -30.23
C LYS A 273 9.40 3.36 -31.72
N ASN A 274 10.16 2.30 -32.02
CA ASN A 274 10.51 1.94 -33.39
C ASN A 274 9.29 1.52 -34.24
N SER A 275 8.31 0.84 -33.63
CA SER A 275 7.08 0.41 -34.33
C SER A 275 6.21 1.59 -34.76
N LEU A 276 6.13 2.64 -33.93
CA LEU A 276 5.39 3.85 -34.23
C LEU A 276 6.13 4.74 -35.24
N GLN A 277 7.46 4.87 -35.13
CA GLN A 277 8.27 5.59 -36.12
C GLN A 277 8.25 4.96 -37.53
N ASN A 278 8.05 3.63 -37.63
CA ASN A 278 7.85 2.95 -38.90
C ASN A 278 6.43 3.14 -39.48
N THR A 279 5.46 3.55 -38.66
CA THR A 279 4.07 3.77 -39.10
C THR A 279 3.87 5.20 -39.62
N GLU A 280 4.63 6.18 -39.12
CA GLU A 280 4.56 7.59 -39.56
C GLU A 280 5.53 7.99 -40.68
N ARG A 281 6.23 7.04 -41.30
CA ARG A 281 6.87 7.33 -42.60
C ARG A 281 5.84 7.22 -43.71
N TRP A 282 5.14 8.32 -43.98
CA TRP A 282 4.82 8.61 -45.38
C TRP A 282 6.15 8.48 -46.13
N PRO A 283 6.24 7.63 -47.17
CA PRO A 283 7.48 7.49 -47.90
C PRO A 283 7.84 8.89 -48.40
N GLU A 284 9.02 9.38 -48.00
CA GLU A 284 9.62 10.51 -48.68
C GLU A 284 9.55 10.20 -50.18
N MET A 285 8.67 10.91 -50.89
CA MET A 285 8.58 10.81 -52.32
C MET A 285 9.91 11.29 -52.88
N SER A 286 10.78 10.34 -53.21
CA SER A 286 12.05 10.56 -53.89
C SER A 286 11.87 10.90 -55.38
N SER A 287 10.62 11.09 -55.83
CA SER A 287 10.30 11.58 -57.16
C SER A 287 10.10 13.10 -57.13
N VAL A 288 11.01 13.83 -57.77
CA VAL A 288 10.87 15.27 -58.08
C VAL A 288 9.64 15.54 -58.96
N VAL A 289 9.13 14.52 -59.66
CA VAL A 289 8.03 14.63 -60.63
C VAL A 289 6.66 14.82 -59.97
N ALA A 290 6.49 14.42 -58.70
CA ALA A 290 5.21 14.54 -57.99
C ALA A 290 4.98 15.89 -57.27
N ARG A 291 5.85 16.89 -57.46
CA ARG A 291 5.74 18.22 -56.79
C ARG A 291 4.95 19.27 -57.57
N TYR A 292 4.37 18.94 -58.72
CA TYR A 292 3.72 19.92 -59.60
C TYR A 292 2.32 19.49 -60.09
N ASP A 293 1.50 18.89 -59.22
CA ASP A 293 0.11 18.52 -59.56
C ASP A 293 -0.91 19.67 -59.38
N ILE A 294 -0.51 20.91 -59.66
CA ILE A 294 -1.45 22.03 -59.79
C ILE A 294 -1.10 22.82 -61.05
N ALA A 295 -1.47 22.30 -62.22
CA ALA A 295 -2.36 22.97 -63.17
C ALA A 295 -2.44 22.23 -64.53
N ASP A 296 -3.68 21.87 -64.86
CA ASP A 296 -4.38 21.87 -66.14
C ASP A 296 -3.72 21.53 -67.50
N ASP A 297 -4.41 20.58 -68.12
CA ASP A 297 -4.90 20.55 -69.50
C ASP A 297 -4.16 19.66 -70.52
N VAL A 298 -5.00 19.10 -71.37
CA VAL A 298 -4.75 18.66 -72.75
C VAL A 298 -4.52 17.16 -73.01
N PHE A 299 -5.66 16.54 -73.37
CA PHE A 299 -5.90 15.58 -74.46
C PHE A 299 -5.73 14.06 -74.25
N LEU A 300 -6.90 13.42 -74.29
CA LEU A 300 -7.21 12.16 -74.97
C LEU A 300 -6.33 11.86 -76.20
N ARG A 301 -5.84 10.62 -76.30
CA ARG A 301 -6.00 9.73 -77.48
C ARG A 301 -5.48 8.31 -77.22
N TYR A 302 -6.44 7.40 -77.04
CA TYR A 302 -6.69 6.16 -77.80
C TYR A 302 -5.52 5.36 -78.42
N ILE A 303 -5.64 4.02 -78.28
CA ILE A 303 -4.99 2.90 -79.03
C ILE A 303 -3.59 2.54 -78.47
N ASP A 304 -3.19 1.29 -78.18
CA ASP A 304 -3.55 0.00 -78.77
C ASP A 304 -3.31 -1.20 -77.82
N TYR A 305 -3.92 -2.31 -78.19
CA TYR A 305 -3.76 -3.68 -77.71
C TYR A 305 -2.30 -4.14 -77.59
N ASP A 306 -1.99 -4.93 -76.56
CA ASP A 306 -1.69 -6.37 -76.67
C ASP A 306 -0.92 -6.87 -75.43
N ASN A 307 -1.66 -7.53 -74.54
CA ASN A 307 -1.09 -8.48 -73.59
C ASN A 307 -1.21 -9.86 -74.23
N HIS A 308 -0.14 -10.39 -74.83
CA HIS A 308 -0.11 -11.83 -75.05
C HIS A 308 1.28 -12.45 -75.27
N TYR A 309 1.46 -13.55 -74.53
CA TYR A 309 2.41 -14.65 -74.75
C TYR A 309 3.90 -14.34 -74.53
N GLN A 310 4.75 -15.23 -74.04
CA GLN A 310 4.67 -16.52 -73.36
C GLN A 310 6.10 -16.76 -72.85
N TYR A 311 6.23 -17.52 -71.76
CA TYR A 311 7.28 -18.51 -71.53
C TYR A 311 8.36 -18.66 -72.61
N ASN A 312 9.63 -18.46 -72.26
CA ASN A 312 10.60 -19.55 -72.04
C ASN A 312 12.06 -19.10 -72.13
N SER A 313 12.84 -19.73 -71.24
CA SER A 313 14.18 -20.30 -71.44
C SER A 313 15.31 -19.44 -72.01
N GLU A 314 16.37 -19.38 -71.18
CA GLU A 314 17.78 -19.60 -71.54
C GLU A 314 18.48 -18.65 -72.52
N GLY A 315 19.70 -18.23 -72.14
CA GLY A 315 20.71 -17.83 -73.13
C GLY A 315 21.58 -16.66 -72.70
N ALA A 316 22.86 -16.95 -72.49
CA ALA A 316 23.92 -16.10 -71.95
C ALA A 316 24.36 -14.87 -72.78
N LEU A 317 25.25 -14.07 -72.13
CA LEU A 317 26.23 -13.08 -72.64
C LEU A 317 25.72 -11.62 -72.78
N SER A 318 26.42 -10.54 -72.39
CA SER A 318 27.73 -10.32 -71.74
C SER A 318 27.82 -8.88 -71.19
N MET A 319 28.63 -8.70 -70.15
CA MET A 319 29.43 -7.52 -69.73
C MET A 319 28.87 -6.08 -69.91
N PHE A 320 28.75 -5.32 -68.82
CA PHE A 320 29.73 -4.28 -68.46
C PHE A 320 29.69 -3.95 -66.96
N ARG A 321 30.89 -3.77 -66.42
CA ARG A 321 31.28 -3.65 -65.00
C ARG A 321 30.80 -2.34 -64.35
N ASN A 322 30.47 -2.43 -63.06
CA ASN A 322 31.03 -1.54 -62.04
C ASN A 322 31.22 -2.30 -60.73
N THR A 323 32.46 -2.74 -60.48
CA THR A 323 32.87 -3.48 -59.28
C THR A 323 33.10 -2.52 -58.11
N LYS A 324 32.34 -2.65 -57.03
CA LYS A 324 32.77 -2.21 -55.69
C LYS A 324 33.46 -3.41 -55.01
N PRO A 325 34.60 -3.21 -54.32
CA PRO A 325 35.41 -4.32 -53.81
C PRO A 325 34.66 -5.10 -52.73
N SER A 326 34.75 -6.43 -52.77
CA SER A 326 34.19 -7.27 -51.71
C SER A 326 35.06 -7.18 -50.46
N LEU A 327 34.39 -7.18 -49.32
CA LEU A 327 34.92 -7.14 -47.95
C LEU A 327 36.03 -8.20 -47.67
N LEU A 328 36.14 -9.21 -48.54
CA LEU A 328 37.06 -10.33 -48.45
C LEU A 328 38.50 -9.93 -48.81
N LEU A 329 38.70 -8.92 -49.67
CA LEU A 329 40.04 -8.41 -50.02
C LEU A 329 40.63 -7.54 -48.89
N THR A 330 39.78 -6.80 -48.17
CA THR A 330 40.16 -6.07 -46.96
C THR A 330 40.45 -7.00 -45.78
N LEU A 331 39.72 -8.12 -45.67
CA LEU A 331 40.00 -9.13 -44.65
C LEU A 331 41.32 -9.88 -44.91
N LEU A 332 41.65 -10.16 -46.18
CA LEU A 332 42.91 -10.81 -46.57
C LEU A 332 44.13 -9.89 -46.36
N LEU A 333 43.97 -8.57 -46.59
CA LEU A 333 45.03 -7.58 -46.36
C LEU A 333 45.35 -7.43 -44.86
N CYS A 334 44.33 -7.43 -44.00
CA CYS A 334 44.50 -7.36 -42.55
C CYS A 334 45.14 -8.62 -41.96
N PHE A 335 44.91 -9.80 -42.56
CA PHE A 335 45.53 -11.05 -42.09
C PHE A 335 47.03 -11.14 -42.42
N THR A 336 47.49 -10.52 -43.52
CA THR A 336 48.92 -10.48 -43.90
C THR A 336 49.76 -9.53 -43.05
N LEU A 337 49.15 -8.50 -42.44
CA LEU A 337 49.83 -7.54 -41.55
C LEU A 337 50.10 -8.12 -40.15
N VAL A 338 49.33 -9.11 -39.70
CA VAL A 338 49.48 -9.73 -38.38
C VAL A 338 50.53 -10.85 -38.36
N LEU A 339 50.85 -11.45 -39.51
CA LEU A 339 51.84 -12.54 -39.63
C LEU A 339 53.30 -12.07 -39.82
N SER A 340 53.57 -10.75 -39.84
CA SER A 340 54.92 -10.19 -40.05
C SER A 340 55.61 -9.68 -38.78
N ALA A 341 55.02 -9.82 -37.59
CA ALA A 341 55.56 -9.20 -36.37
C ALA A 341 56.33 -10.13 -35.42
N CYS A 342 56.55 -11.41 -35.76
CA CYS A 342 57.38 -12.32 -34.96
C CYS A 342 58.33 -13.16 -35.83
N SER A 343 59.40 -12.55 -36.34
CA SER A 343 60.63 -13.29 -36.67
C SER A 343 61.89 -12.42 -36.48
N SER A 344 62.46 -12.46 -35.29
CA SER A 344 63.90 -12.27 -34.98
C SER A 344 64.06 -12.59 -33.49
N GLY A 345 65.04 -13.32 -32.99
CA GLY A 345 66.15 -14.07 -33.54
C GLY A 345 66.73 -14.87 -32.37
N THR A 346 67.19 -16.07 -32.67
CA THR A 346 67.75 -17.06 -31.74
C THR A 346 69.08 -16.60 -31.12
N GLY A 347 69.30 -16.97 -29.86
CA GLY A 347 70.60 -16.82 -29.18
C GLY A 347 70.64 -17.57 -27.85
N SER A 348 71.02 -18.85 -27.92
CA SER A 348 71.29 -19.77 -26.82
C SER A 348 72.49 -19.33 -25.96
N SER A 349 72.44 -19.52 -24.63
CA SER A 349 73.38 -20.36 -23.84
C SER A 349 73.43 -20.04 -22.33
N SER A 350 73.40 -21.12 -21.55
CA SER A 350 74.09 -21.42 -20.28
C SER A 350 73.85 -20.64 -18.96
N ALA A 351 73.47 -21.45 -17.97
CA ALA A 351 74.06 -21.61 -16.62
C ALA A 351 73.52 -20.82 -15.41
N SER A 352 73.09 -21.63 -14.42
CA SER A 352 73.27 -21.52 -12.96
C SER A 352 72.62 -20.38 -12.17
N GLY A 353 71.95 -20.74 -11.06
CA GLY A 353 71.85 -19.87 -9.88
C GLY A 353 70.51 -19.84 -9.15
N THR A 354 70.34 -20.77 -8.21
CA THR A 354 69.78 -20.61 -6.84
C THR A 354 68.81 -19.48 -6.44
N HIS A 355 67.83 -19.93 -5.65
CA HIS A 355 67.14 -19.29 -4.50
C HIS A 355 65.90 -18.38 -4.71
N ALA A 356 64.85 -18.83 -4.03
CA ALA A 356 63.58 -18.20 -3.66
C ALA A 356 63.76 -17.04 -2.64
N PRO A 357 62.69 -16.49 -2.02
CA PRO A 357 61.32 -16.18 -2.46
C PRO A 357 60.94 -14.68 -2.20
N VAL A 358 59.65 -14.36 -2.36
CA VAL A 358 58.80 -13.48 -1.50
C VAL A 358 58.08 -12.33 -2.25
N THR A 359 56.80 -12.17 -1.85
CA THR A 359 55.83 -11.06 -1.99
C THR A 359 54.93 -10.95 -3.24
N SER A 360 53.69 -11.41 -3.05
CA SER A 360 52.43 -10.88 -3.61
C SER A 360 52.20 -9.41 -3.18
N PRO A 361 51.16 -8.65 -3.63
CA PRO A 361 49.98 -9.06 -4.41
C PRO A 361 49.56 -8.10 -5.54
N SER A 362 48.70 -8.55 -6.45
CA SER A 362 47.37 -7.96 -6.70
C SER A 362 46.72 -8.62 -7.92
N ALA A 363 45.42 -8.83 -7.80
CA ALA A 363 44.59 -9.63 -8.68
C ALA A 363 44.18 -8.88 -9.95
N SER A 364 44.11 -9.60 -11.07
CA SER A 364 43.20 -9.30 -12.17
C SER A 364 42.65 -10.60 -12.75
N ALA A 365 41.33 -10.66 -12.76
CA ALA A 365 40.48 -11.77 -13.14
C ALA A 365 40.81 -12.36 -14.52
N GLY A 366 41.03 -13.68 -14.54
CA GLY A 366 40.85 -14.50 -15.73
C GLY A 366 39.40 -14.96 -15.80
N ALA A 367 38.71 -14.58 -16.88
CA ALA A 367 37.43 -15.14 -17.25
C ALA A 367 37.57 -16.66 -17.38
N THR A 368 36.88 -17.39 -16.51
CA THR A 368 36.63 -18.82 -16.72
C THR A 368 35.17 -18.94 -17.09
N ALA A 369 34.93 -19.46 -18.29
CA ALA A 369 33.59 -19.80 -18.76
C ALA A 369 32.93 -20.75 -17.75
N ALA A 370 31.89 -20.24 -17.07
CA ALA A 370 30.95 -21.09 -16.36
C ALA A 370 29.95 -21.60 -17.39
N THR A 371 30.02 -22.89 -17.65
CA THR A 371 29.06 -23.68 -18.39
C THR A 371 27.65 -23.40 -17.87
N GLU A 372 26.76 -22.92 -18.73
CA GLU A 372 25.32 -22.97 -18.49
C GLU A 372 24.93 -24.43 -18.29
N SER A 373 24.51 -24.80 -17.08
CA SER A 373 23.73 -26.00 -16.87
C SER A 373 22.34 -25.77 -17.48
N PRO A 374 21.83 -26.65 -18.36
CA PRO A 374 20.45 -26.62 -18.80
C PRO A 374 19.54 -26.84 -17.59
N ALA A 375 18.45 -26.07 -17.51
CA ALA A 375 17.36 -26.35 -16.59
C ALA A 375 16.91 -27.80 -16.78
N ALA A 376 17.12 -28.63 -15.76
CA ALA A 376 16.48 -29.93 -15.66
C ALA A 376 14.97 -29.71 -15.73
N ASP A 377 14.25 -30.55 -16.49
CA ASP A 377 12.79 -30.60 -16.52
C ASP A 377 12.23 -30.47 -15.09
N ALA A 378 11.70 -29.30 -14.75
CA ALA A 378 11.08 -29.07 -13.46
C ALA A 378 9.73 -29.80 -13.50
N GLN A 379 9.68 -31.00 -12.92
CA GLN A 379 8.42 -31.71 -12.70
C GLN A 379 7.47 -30.77 -11.94
N THR A 380 6.25 -30.59 -12.44
CA THR A 380 5.19 -29.80 -11.82
C THR A 380 4.11 -30.71 -11.26
N ARG A 381 3.33 -30.19 -10.31
CA ARG A 381 2.14 -30.83 -9.74
C ARG A 381 0.98 -29.86 -9.82
N THR A 382 -0.20 -30.37 -10.11
CA THR A 382 -1.42 -29.55 -10.13
C THR A 382 -2.05 -29.55 -8.75
N ILE A 383 -2.33 -28.36 -8.22
CA ILE A 383 -3.02 -28.16 -6.94
C ILE A 383 -4.33 -27.43 -7.21
N SER A 384 -5.44 -27.98 -6.72
CA SER A 384 -6.74 -27.30 -6.78
C SER A 384 -6.83 -26.22 -5.69
N THR A 385 -7.07 -24.98 -6.11
CA THR A 385 -7.14 -23.83 -5.20
C THR A 385 -8.49 -23.11 -5.34
N VAL A 386 -8.76 -22.14 -4.46
CA VAL A 386 -9.92 -21.25 -4.59
C VAL A 386 -9.89 -20.39 -5.88
N LYS A 387 -8.74 -20.29 -6.55
CA LYS A 387 -8.57 -19.61 -7.84
C LYS A 387 -8.56 -20.57 -9.03
N GLY A 388 -8.90 -21.85 -8.80
CA GLY A 388 -8.83 -22.92 -9.79
C GLY A 388 -7.56 -23.74 -9.65
N ASP A 389 -7.34 -24.64 -10.61
CA ASP A 389 -6.17 -25.51 -10.65
C ASP A 389 -4.92 -24.71 -11.05
N ILE A 390 -3.84 -24.84 -10.27
CA ILE A 390 -2.57 -24.15 -10.48
C ILE A 390 -1.46 -25.20 -10.55
N GLU A 391 -0.56 -25.05 -11.53
CA GLU A 391 0.66 -25.85 -11.60
C GLU A 391 1.73 -25.24 -10.70
N VAL A 392 2.19 -26.01 -9.70
CA VAL A 392 3.29 -25.64 -8.80
C VAL A 392 4.49 -26.56 -9.04
N PRO A 393 5.73 -26.13 -8.73
CA PRO A 393 6.88 -27.02 -8.78
C PRO A 393 6.69 -28.25 -7.89
N ALA A 394 7.15 -29.42 -8.33
CA ALA A 394 7.07 -30.63 -7.51
C ALA A 394 7.92 -30.53 -6.23
N ASN A 395 8.98 -29.74 -6.26
CA ASN A 395 9.89 -29.51 -5.13
C ASN A 395 10.36 -28.04 -5.12
N PRO A 396 9.54 -27.10 -4.64
CA PRO A 396 9.87 -25.68 -4.67
C PRO A 396 11.08 -25.37 -3.77
N GLN A 397 12.04 -24.61 -4.29
CA GLN A 397 13.32 -24.27 -3.63
C GLN A 397 13.39 -22.80 -3.22
N ARG A 398 12.64 -21.92 -3.89
CA ARG A 398 12.72 -20.46 -3.77
C ARG A 398 11.34 -19.92 -3.39
N VAL A 399 10.91 -20.26 -2.17
CA VAL A 399 9.57 -19.95 -1.69
C VAL A 399 9.50 -18.56 -1.05
N VAL A 400 8.51 -17.76 -1.46
CA VAL A 400 8.15 -16.49 -0.80
C VAL A 400 6.83 -16.67 -0.06
N VAL A 401 6.73 -16.14 1.16
CA VAL A 401 5.57 -16.35 2.04
C VAL A 401 5.16 -15.04 2.71
N LEU A 402 3.93 -14.58 2.49
CA LEU A 402 3.47 -13.29 3.03
C LEU A 402 2.60 -13.39 4.28
N TYR A 403 2.24 -14.60 4.71
CA TYR A 403 1.56 -14.89 5.97
C TYR A 403 1.66 -16.40 6.25
N LEU A 404 1.31 -16.86 7.46
CA LEU A 404 1.39 -18.28 7.86
C LEU A 404 2.82 -18.86 7.81
N LEU A 405 3.78 -18.02 8.16
CA LEU A 405 5.22 -18.32 8.09
C LEU A 405 5.59 -19.57 8.89
N GLY A 406 5.00 -19.72 10.08
CA GLY A 406 5.27 -20.88 10.92
C GLY A 406 4.75 -22.20 10.33
N ASP A 407 3.68 -22.20 9.53
CA ASP A 407 3.19 -23.43 8.89
C ASP A 407 4.22 -23.94 7.86
N VAL A 408 4.78 -23.01 7.07
CA VAL A 408 5.82 -23.32 6.06
C VAL A 408 7.13 -23.74 6.72
N LEU A 409 7.55 -23.05 7.78
CA LEU A 409 8.76 -23.38 8.53
C LEU A 409 8.64 -24.74 9.22
N ALA A 410 7.49 -25.06 9.82
CA ALA A 410 7.26 -26.35 10.48
C ALA A 410 7.36 -27.52 9.49
N LEU A 411 6.96 -27.31 8.23
CA LEU A 411 7.12 -28.28 7.14
C LEU A 411 8.57 -28.41 6.63
N GLY A 412 9.51 -27.70 7.25
CA GLY A 412 10.93 -27.78 6.96
C GLY A 412 11.38 -26.93 5.76
N VAL A 413 10.56 -25.98 5.31
CA VAL A 413 10.89 -25.09 4.20
C VAL A 413 11.25 -23.71 4.74
N LYS A 414 12.49 -23.27 4.50
CA LYS A 414 12.95 -21.92 4.85
C LYS A 414 12.67 -20.97 3.67
N PRO A 415 11.78 -19.96 3.82
CA PRO A 415 11.49 -19.04 2.73
C PRO A 415 12.70 -18.16 2.40
N ILE A 416 12.76 -17.66 1.18
CA ILE A 416 13.77 -16.68 0.73
C ILE A 416 13.31 -15.23 0.90
N GLY A 417 12.00 -15.03 1.06
CA GLY A 417 11.40 -13.74 1.33
C GLY A 417 10.13 -13.90 2.15
N VAL A 418 9.98 -13.06 3.17
CA VAL A 418 8.87 -13.11 4.11
C VAL A 418 8.30 -11.73 4.37
N SER A 419 7.03 -11.67 4.73
CA SER A 419 6.46 -10.44 5.29
C SER A 419 6.98 -10.17 6.71
N ASP A 420 6.64 -9.00 7.25
CA ASP A 420 7.08 -8.58 8.58
C ASP A 420 6.61 -9.54 9.69
N VAL A 421 7.46 -9.74 10.69
CA VAL A 421 7.21 -10.66 11.82
C VAL A 421 7.26 -9.85 13.09
N TYR A 422 6.30 -10.07 13.99
CA TYR A 422 6.33 -9.44 15.31
C TYR A 422 7.52 -9.95 16.12
N GLU A 423 8.17 -9.04 16.84
CA GLU A 423 9.15 -9.37 17.88
C GLU A 423 8.50 -10.32 18.90
N GLY A 424 9.22 -11.38 19.28
CA GLY A 424 8.75 -12.39 20.22
C GLY A 424 8.04 -13.58 19.58
N ALA A 425 7.81 -13.57 18.26
CA ALA A 425 7.25 -14.73 17.55
C ALA A 425 8.11 -15.99 17.72
N ALA A 426 7.47 -17.15 17.90
CA ALA A 426 8.16 -18.43 18.16
C ALA A 426 9.23 -18.79 17.12
N PHE A 427 9.04 -18.36 15.88
CA PHE A 427 9.91 -18.62 14.74
C PHE A 427 10.75 -17.40 14.31
N GLU A 428 10.77 -16.31 15.08
CA GLU A 428 11.48 -15.07 14.73
C GLU A 428 12.96 -15.34 14.43
N ALA A 429 13.61 -16.17 15.26
CA ALA A 429 15.03 -16.50 15.13
C ALA A 429 15.38 -17.19 13.80
N GLU A 430 14.48 -18.05 13.30
CA GLU A 430 14.68 -18.79 12.04
C GLU A 430 14.67 -17.86 10.82
N LEU A 431 14.01 -16.71 10.93
CA LEU A 431 13.80 -15.74 9.85
C LEU A 431 14.72 -14.51 9.91
N LYS A 432 15.70 -14.49 10.82
CA LYS A 432 16.62 -13.34 10.98
C LYS A 432 17.39 -12.99 9.71
N ASP A 433 17.81 -14.00 8.95
CA ASP A 433 18.61 -13.84 7.72
C ASP A 433 17.73 -13.83 6.44
N VAL A 434 16.41 -13.86 6.60
CA VAL A 434 15.47 -13.92 5.46
C VAL A 434 15.01 -12.51 5.09
N GLN A 435 14.95 -12.21 3.79
CA GLN A 435 14.59 -10.87 3.33
C GLN A 435 13.16 -10.50 3.73
N LYS A 436 13.01 -9.38 4.43
CA LYS A 436 11.70 -8.80 4.77
C LYS A 436 11.14 -8.02 3.57
N LEU A 437 9.88 -8.26 3.28
CA LEU A 437 9.18 -7.75 2.08
C LEU A 437 8.16 -6.65 2.40
N GLY A 438 8.00 -6.30 3.67
CA GLY A 438 6.99 -5.36 4.18
C GLY A 438 5.81 -6.06 4.87
N SER A 439 4.75 -5.30 5.14
CA SER A 439 3.51 -5.78 5.76
C SER A 439 2.85 -6.91 4.96
N TRP A 440 2.07 -7.77 5.65
CA TRP A 440 1.45 -8.98 5.10
C TRP A 440 0.55 -8.74 3.88
N PHE A 441 -0.03 -7.54 3.76
CA PHE A 441 -0.92 -7.17 2.65
C PHE A 441 -0.29 -6.20 1.64
N GLU A 442 0.94 -5.76 1.87
CA GLU A 442 1.58 -4.65 1.16
C GLU A 442 2.99 -5.00 0.70
N ALA A 443 3.28 -6.29 0.54
CA ALA A 443 4.60 -6.75 0.14
C ALA A 443 4.99 -6.22 -1.24
N SER A 444 6.22 -5.71 -1.36
CA SER A 444 6.70 -5.08 -2.59
C SER A 444 6.85 -6.09 -3.75
N PRO A 445 6.05 -6.00 -4.83
CA PRO A 445 6.18 -6.90 -5.96
C PRO A 445 7.55 -6.81 -6.64
N GLU A 446 8.20 -5.64 -6.57
CA GLU A 446 9.52 -5.40 -7.17
C GLU A 446 10.62 -6.19 -6.46
N VAL A 447 10.57 -6.20 -5.12
CA VAL A 447 11.52 -6.93 -4.29
C VAL A 447 11.29 -8.45 -4.46
N ILE A 448 10.03 -8.88 -4.46
CA ILE A 448 9.68 -10.30 -4.66
C ILE A 448 10.16 -10.79 -6.02
N LEU A 449 9.98 -10.00 -7.09
CA LEU A 449 10.48 -10.36 -8.41
C LEU A 449 12.00 -10.47 -8.46
N SER A 450 12.74 -9.64 -7.71
CA SER A 450 14.21 -9.70 -7.62
C SER A 450 14.71 -10.98 -6.93
N LEU A 451 13.88 -11.56 -6.07
CA LEU A 451 14.14 -12.84 -5.40
C LEU A 451 14.00 -14.04 -6.34
N ASN A 452 13.49 -13.88 -7.56
CA ASN A 452 13.27 -14.96 -8.52
C ASN A 452 12.64 -16.22 -7.87
N PRO A 453 11.46 -16.10 -7.23
CA PRO A 453 10.81 -17.22 -6.56
C PRO A 453 10.32 -18.26 -7.57
N ASP A 454 10.23 -19.51 -7.13
CA ASP A 454 9.57 -20.59 -7.89
C ASP A 454 8.17 -20.93 -7.34
N LEU A 455 7.83 -20.39 -6.17
CA LEU A 455 6.51 -20.49 -5.54
C LEU A 455 6.28 -19.27 -4.62
N ILE A 456 5.05 -18.75 -4.62
CA ILE A 456 4.61 -17.68 -3.71
C ILE A 456 3.35 -18.13 -2.97
N ILE A 457 3.33 -17.96 -1.64
CA ILE A 457 2.18 -18.27 -0.78
C ILE A 457 1.65 -16.97 -0.18
N VAL A 458 0.36 -16.71 -0.38
CA VAL A 458 -0.27 -15.42 -0.03
C VAL A 458 -1.57 -15.59 0.78
N PRO A 459 -1.90 -14.65 1.70
CA PRO A 459 -3.08 -14.75 2.56
C PRO A 459 -4.39 -14.34 1.90
N SER A 460 -4.36 -13.59 0.80
CA SER A 460 -5.55 -12.94 0.27
C SER A 460 -5.58 -12.89 -1.26
N GLU A 461 -6.79 -12.71 -1.80
CA GLU A 461 -6.96 -12.47 -3.24
C GLU A 461 -6.26 -11.19 -3.70
N ASP A 462 -6.25 -10.14 -2.87
CA ASP A 462 -5.55 -8.89 -3.21
C ASP A 462 -4.05 -9.08 -3.40
N THR A 463 -3.42 -9.88 -2.53
CA THR A 463 -1.98 -10.20 -2.63
C THR A 463 -1.71 -11.18 -3.77
N TYR A 464 -2.65 -12.07 -4.10
CA TYR A 464 -2.60 -12.91 -5.30
C TYR A 464 -2.61 -12.10 -6.59
N GLU A 465 -3.57 -11.20 -6.75
CA GLU A 465 -3.70 -10.36 -7.95
C GLU A 465 -2.46 -9.50 -8.18
N ALA A 466 -1.73 -9.14 -7.11
CA ALA A 466 -0.49 -8.40 -7.19
C ALA A 466 0.74 -9.25 -7.60
N LEU A 467 0.75 -10.56 -7.30
CA LEU A 467 1.97 -11.37 -7.30
C LEU A 467 1.92 -12.59 -8.23
N HIS A 468 0.75 -13.02 -8.70
CA HIS A 468 0.61 -14.22 -9.53
C HIS A 468 1.36 -14.16 -10.87
N ASP A 469 1.67 -12.96 -11.35
CA ASP A 469 2.49 -12.76 -12.56
C ASP A 469 4.00 -12.98 -12.33
N ILE A 470 4.46 -13.18 -11.09
CA ILE A 470 5.88 -13.34 -10.75
C ILE A 470 6.29 -14.81 -10.78
N ALA A 471 5.52 -15.68 -10.14
CA ALA A 471 5.75 -17.12 -10.04
C ALA A 471 4.41 -17.81 -9.69
N PRO A 472 4.29 -19.15 -9.83
CA PRO A 472 3.14 -19.88 -9.33
C PRO A 472 2.76 -19.42 -7.92
N THR A 473 1.54 -18.90 -7.78
CA THR A 473 1.09 -18.24 -6.55
C THR A 473 -0.13 -18.96 -6.01
N VAL A 474 -0.11 -19.29 -4.72
CA VAL A 474 -1.21 -20.00 -4.06
C VAL A 474 -1.81 -19.14 -2.96
N VAL A 475 -3.12 -18.94 -3.03
CA VAL A 475 -3.89 -18.29 -1.97
C VAL A 475 -4.28 -19.33 -0.93
N VAL A 476 -3.97 -19.04 0.34
CA VAL A 476 -4.40 -19.86 1.47
C VAL A 476 -5.56 -19.16 2.18
N PRO A 477 -6.82 -19.62 2.05
CA PRO A 477 -7.98 -19.01 2.68
C PRO A 477 -8.04 -19.36 4.18
N PHE A 478 -7.07 -18.85 4.95
CA PHE A 478 -6.85 -19.24 6.34
C PHE A 478 -8.03 -18.95 7.28
N GLU A 479 -8.89 -17.99 6.93
CA GLU A 479 -10.08 -17.64 7.72
C GLU A 479 -11.16 -18.74 7.69
N THR A 480 -11.16 -19.59 6.66
CA THR A 480 -12.16 -20.65 6.48
C THR A 480 -11.60 -22.04 6.74
N MET A 481 -10.31 -22.16 7.06
CA MET A 481 -9.62 -23.44 7.27
C MET A 481 -9.29 -23.60 8.75
N THR A 482 -9.50 -24.81 9.26
CA THR A 482 -8.88 -25.25 10.51
C THR A 482 -7.35 -25.28 10.36
N ALA A 483 -6.62 -25.31 11.48
CA ALA A 483 -5.16 -25.39 11.43
C ALA A 483 -4.67 -26.66 10.71
N GLU A 484 -5.35 -27.79 10.91
CA GLU A 484 -5.02 -29.06 10.27
C GLU A 484 -5.27 -29.03 8.76
N GLU A 485 -6.44 -28.54 8.32
CA GLU A 485 -6.74 -28.36 6.89
C GLU A 485 -5.74 -27.42 6.22
N ARG A 486 -5.36 -26.34 6.91
CA ARG A 486 -4.42 -25.36 6.40
C ARG A 486 -3.02 -25.93 6.21
N VAL A 487 -2.49 -26.66 7.20
CA VAL A 487 -1.17 -27.29 7.10
C VAL A 487 -1.18 -28.46 6.12
N SER A 488 -2.26 -29.23 6.05
CA SER A 488 -2.43 -30.25 5.02
C SER A 488 -2.38 -29.64 3.61
N PHE A 489 -3.09 -28.52 3.40
CA PHE A 489 -3.07 -27.81 2.12
C PHE A 489 -1.70 -27.22 1.77
N ILE A 490 -1.03 -26.55 2.72
CA ILE A 490 0.33 -26.04 2.53
C ILE A 490 1.31 -27.20 2.29
N GLY A 491 1.14 -28.33 2.97
CA GLY A 491 1.88 -29.56 2.75
C GLY A 491 1.73 -30.06 1.31
N GLN A 492 0.52 -30.10 0.77
CA GLN A 492 0.28 -30.44 -0.63
C GLN A 492 1.00 -29.48 -1.59
N VAL A 493 0.90 -28.17 -1.35
CA VAL A 493 1.57 -27.14 -2.16
C VAL A 493 3.10 -27.33 -2.16
N LEU A 494 3.69 -27.67 -1.02
CA LEU A 494 5.14 -27.82 -0.85
C LEU A 494 5.70 -29.22 -1.16
N GLY A 495 4.84 -30.23 -1.30
CA GLY A 495 5.26 -31.63 -1.51
C GLY A 495 5.72 -32.29 -0.22
N LYS A 496 5.01 -31.96 0.85
CA LYS A 496 5.29 -32.25 2.26
C LYS A 496 4.04 -32.80 2.96
N GLU A 497 3.22 -33.56 2.24
CA GLU A 497 1.95 -34.11 2.74
C GLU A 497 2.17 -35.04 3.95
N GLU A 498 3.17 -35.92 3.88
CA GLU A 498 3.50 -36.85 4.97
C GLU A 498 4.10 -36.13 6.17
N GLU A 499 4.94 -35.11 5.96
CA GLU A 499 5.46 -34.25 7.02
C GLU A 499 4.32 -33.47 7.69
N GLY A 500 3.39 -32.91 6.92
CA GLY A 500 2.22 -32.19 7.45
C GLY A 500 1.35 -33.08 8.34
N LYS A 501 1.09 -34.32 7.91
CA LYS A 501 0.36 -35.30 8.72
C LYS A 501 1.08 -35.63 10.02
N LYS A 502 2.39 -35.89 9.96
CA LYS A 502 3.20 -36.20 11.15
C LYS A 502 3.26 -35.03 12.14
N LEU A 503 3.31 -33.79 11.64
CA LEU A 503 3.30 -32.60 12.49
C LEU A 503 2.03 -32.52 13.34
N PHE A 504 0.86 -32.77 12.75
CA PHE A 504 -0.40 -32.75 13.49
C PHE A 504 -0.57 -33.96 14.41
N GLU A 505 -0.16 -35.16 13.99
CA GLU A 505 -0.13 -36.33 14.87
C GLU A 505 0.73 -36.07 16.12
N GLY A 506 1.91 -35.48 15.93
CA GLY A 506 2.79 -35.08 17.03
C GLY A 506 2.18 -34.00 17.92
N PHE A 507 1.59 -32.96 17.33
CA PHE A 507 0.91 -31.91 18.10
C PHE A 507 -0.26 -32.46 18.92
N HIS A 508 -1.10 -33.34 18.35
CA HIS A 508 -2.18 -33.97 19.09
C HIS A 508 -1.68 -34.85 20.24
N ALA A 509 -0.60 -35.60 20.03
CA ALA A 509 0.02 -36.37 21.11
C ALA A 509 0.50 -35.44 22.25
N ASN A 510 1.15 -34.32 21.92
CA ASN A 510 1.58 -33.32 22.89
C ASN A 510 0.40 -32.69 23.64
N VAL A 511 -0.72 -32.44 22.95
CA VAL A 511 -1.96 -31.93 23.58
C VAL A 511 -2.52 -32.92 24.59
N GLU A 512 -2.60 -34.21 24.24
CA GLU A 512 -3.12 -35.23 25.16
C GLU A 512 -2.19 -35.45 26.37
N GLU A 513 -0.87 -35.45 26.16
CA GLU A 513 0.10 -35.48 27.26
C GLU A 513 -0.06 -34.24 28.17
N SER A 514 -0.26 -33.07 27.58
CA SER A 514 -0.48 -31.82 28.31
C SER A 514 -1.75 -31.84 29.13
N LYS A 515 -2.86 -32.36 28.58
CA LYS A 515 -4.11 -32.56 29.32
C LYS A 515 -3.90 -33.49 30.51
N GLN A 516 -3.17 -34.59 30.34
CA GLN A 516 -2.85 -35.50 31.43
C GLN A 516 -2.07 -34.78 32.55
N LYS A 517 -1.01 -34.05 32.20
CA LYS A 517 -0.22 -33.27 33.18
C LYS A 517 -1.08 -32.25 33.94
N LEU A 518 -1.94 -31.52 33.24
CA LEU A 518 -2.85 -30.54 33.85
C LEU A 518 -3.92 -31.22 34.71
N GLN A 519 -4.44 -32.39 34.32
CA GLN A 519 -5.40 -33.16 35.10
C GLN A 519 -4.78 -33.70 36.39
N GLU A 520 -3.58 -34.28 36.31
CA GLU A 520 -2.83 -34.77 37.48
C GLU A 520 -2.49 -33.64 38.47
N ALA A 521 -2.26 -32.44 37.94
CA ALA A 521 -2.05 -31.23 38.73
C ALA A 521 -3.35 -30.60 39.28
N GLY A 522 -4.52 -31.12 38.90
CA GLY A 522 -5.84 -30.59 39.29
C GLY A 522 -6.17 -29.23 38.67
N ILE A 523 -5.59 -28.90 37.50
CA ILE A 523 -5.74 -27.60 36.84
C ILE A 523 -6.76 -27.65 35.70
N LEU A 524 -6.93 -28.80 35.03
CA LEU A 524 -7.65 -28.89 33.77
C LEU A 524 -9.11 -28.40 33.84
N ASP A 525 -9.78 -28.63 34.98
CA ASP A 525 -11.18 -28.25 35.20
C ASP A 525 -11.37 -26.78 35.62
N HIS A 526 -10.29 -26.03 35.84
CA HIS A 526 -10.35 -24.62 36.23
C HIS A 526 -10.60 -23.68 35.05
N THR A 527 -11.17 -22.53 35.36
CA THR A 527 -11.52 -21.52 34.36
C THR A 527 -10.34 -20.62 34.03
N ILE A 528 -10.15 -20.32 32.74
CA ILE A 528 -9.12 -19.41 32.25
C ILE A 528 -9.75 -18.22 31.53
N SER A 529 -9.28 -17.01 31.82
CA SER A 529 -9.56 -15.84 31.01
C SER A 529 -8.32 -15.40 30.24
N ILE A 530 -8.52 -14.92 29.02
CA ILE A 530 -7.45 -14.38 28.18
C ILE A 530 -7.75 -12.91 27.91
N MET A 531 -6.72 -12.09 28.06
CA MET A 531 -6.86 -10.67 28.34
C MET A 531 -5.75 -9.85 27.67
N GLU A 532 -6.06 -8.71 27.06
CA GLU A 532 -5.07 -7.80 26.47
C GLU A 532 -5.35 -6.33 26.83
N GLY A 533 -4.31 -5.51 26.99
CA GLY A 533 -4.44 -4.07 27.24
C GLY A 533 -4.49 -3.69 28.71
N GLY A 534 -5.36 -2.75 29.07
CA GLY A 534 -5.39 -2.08 30.39
C GLY A 534 -5.23 -0.56 30.30
N ASN A 535 -4.82 -0.05 29.13
CA ASN A 535 -4.79 1.39 28.86
C ASN A 535 -6.25 1.89 28.88
N ASP A 536 -6.51 2.95 29.64
CA ASP A 536 -7.85 3.55 29.86
C ASP A 536 -8.78 2.80 30.82
N ARG A 537 -8.20 2.02 31.76
CA ARG A 537 -8.96 1.24 32.76
C ARG A 537 -10.00 0.30 32.11
N SER A 538 -9.66 -0.19 30.92
CA SER A 538 -10.42 -1.16 30.15
C SER A 538 -9.48 -2.20 29.56
N MET A 539 -10.03 -3.37 29.28
CA MET A 539 -9.26 -4.55 28.95
C MET A 539 -10.01 -5.35 27.87
N ALA A 540 -9.33 -5.76 26.81
CA ALA A 540 -9.92 -6.56 25.73
C ALA A 540 -9.95 -8.06 26.09
N VAL A 541 -11.12 -8.56 26.51
CA VAL A 541 -11.31 -9.95 26.92
C VAL A 541 -11.58 -10.82 25.69
N VAL A 542 -10.83 -11.91 25.55
CA VAL A 542 -11.02 -12.84 24.44
C VAL A 542 -12.25 -13.69 24.69
N THR A 543 -13.21 -13.61 23.77
CA THR A 543 -14.53 -14.24 23.85
C THR A 543 -14.74 -15.27 22.72
N ARG A 544 -13.66 -15.86 22.20
CA ARG A 544 -13.69 -16.89 21.14
C ARG A 544 -12.65 -17.98 21.34
N LYS A 545 -12.91 -19.15 20.73
CA LYS A 545 -11.92 -20.23 20.60
C LYS A 545 -10.78 -19.85 19.65
N GLN A 546 -11.09 -19.28 18.50
CA GLN A 546 -10.12 -18.91 17.46
C GLN A 546 -9.96 -17.39 17.35
N PHE A 547 -9.06 -16.81 18.15
CA PHE A 547 -8.77 -15.37 18.17
C PHE A 547 -7.26 -15.06 18.18
N GLY A 548 -6.42 -16.05 18.48
CA GLY A 548 -5.02 -15.82 18.87
C GLY A 548 -4.92 -15.56 20.38
N ARG A 549 -3.79 -15.03 20.83
CA ARG A 549 -3.44 -14.82 22.24
C ARG A 549 -3.48 -16.12 23.07
N GLY A 550 -3.26 -17.27 22.41
CA GLY A 550 -3.33 -18.60 23.04
C GLY A 550 -4.76 -19.17 23.17
N SER A 551 -5.79 -18.51 22.64
CA SER A 551 -7.18 -18.95 22.81
C SER A 551 -7.46 -20.32 22.19
N GLN A 552 -6.84 -20.61 21.04
CA GLN A 552 -6.96 -21.90 20.35
C GLN A 552 -6.39 -23.02 21.21
N VAL A 553 -5.19 -22.83 21.76
CA VAL A 553 -4.56 -23.81 22.65
C VAL A 553 -5.44 -24.07 23.87
N ILE A 554 -5.89 -23.02 24.55
CA ILE A 554 -6.61 -23.13 25.82
C ILE A 554 -8.02 -23.69 25.64
N TYR A 555 -8.83 -23.08 24.77
CA TYR A 555 -10.27 -23.38 24.68
C TYR A 555 -10.63 -24.44 23.64
N GLU A 556 -9.81 -24.63 22.61
CA GLU A 556 -10.07 -25.61 21.54
C GLU A 556 -9.29 -26.91 21.78
N TYR A 557 -7.97 -26.84 21.91
CA TYR A 557 -7.13 -28.05 22.00
C TYR A 557 -7.11 -28.67 23.40
N LEU A 558 -6.78 -27.89 24.43
CA LEU A 558 -6.82 -28.35 25.82
C LEU A 558 -8.26 -28.53 26.32
N GLY A 559 -9.21 -27.81 25.74
CA GLY A 559 -10.63 -27.91 26.07
C GLY A 559 -11.01 -27.30 27.42
N MET A 560 -10.15 -26.46 27.99
CA MET A 560 -10.40 -25.76 29.24
C MET A 560 -11.55 -24.76 29.08
N LYS A 561 -12.24 -24.43 30.18
CA LYS A 561 -13.40 -23.53 30.16
C LYS A 561 -13.00 -22.09 30.44
N ALA A 562 -13.76 -21.17 29.87
CA ALA A 562 -13.74 -19.78 30.30
C ALA A 562 -14.75 -19.58 31.46
N PRO A 563 -14.68 -18.47 32.21
CA PRO A 563 -15.72 -18.11 33.18
C PRO A 563 -17.08 -18.00 32.50
N GLU A 564 -18.17 -18.26 33.22
CA GLU A 564 -19.53 -18.34 32.66
C GLU A 564 -19.88 -17.16 31.72
N MET A 565 -19.56 -15.93 32.12
CA MET A 565 -19.80 -14.71 31.32
C MET A 565 -19.09 -14.74 29.96
N VAL A 566 -17.86 -15.26 29.94
CA VAL A 566 -17.02 -15.38 28.73
C VAL A 566 -17.42 -16.63 27.94
N GLN A 567 -17.72 -17.74 28.63
CA GLN A 567 -18.09 -19.02 28.01
C GLN A 567 -19.39 -18.89 27.20
N GLN A 568 -20.41 -18.23 27.76
CA GLN A 568 -21.67 -17.96 27.04
C GLN A 568 -21.43 -17.20 25.73
N LYS A 569 -20.46 -16.27 25.74
CA LYS A 569 -20.08 -15.49 24.54
C LYS A 569 -19.30 -16.36 23.55
N ILE A 570 -18.36 -17.18 24.02
CA ILE A 570 -17.64 -18.16 23.19
C ILE A 570 -18.61 -19.11 22.49
N ASP A 571 -19.62 -19.61 23.21
CA ASP A 571 -20.58 -20.59 22.69
C ASP A 571 -21.59 -19.98 21.71
N SER A 572 -21.85 -18.67 21.79
CA SER A 572 -22.82 -17.96 20.95
C SER A 572 -22.21 -17.08 19.85
N ALA A 573 -20.88 -16.96 19.81
CA ALA A 573 -20.18 -16.06 18.89
C ALA A 573 -20.33 -16.49 17.41
N THR A 574 -20.84 -15.59 16.57
CA THR A 574 -21.01 -15.79 15.11
C THR A 574 -20.17 -14.83 14.23
N GLY A 575 -19.58 -13.75 14.77
CA GLY A 575 -18.60 -12.85 14.11
C GLY A 575 -18.13 -11.68 15.03
N GLY A 576 -16.84 -11.25 15.01
CA GLY A 576 -16.29 -10.10 15.80
C GLY A 576 -15.00 -10.33 16.63
N ASP A 577 -14.28 -9.24 16.99
CA ASP A 577 -13.02 -9.22 17.78
C ASP A 577 -13.23 -9.40 19.31
N GLY A 578 -12.15 -9.41 20.10
CA GLY A 578 -12.20 -9.39 21.57
C GLY A 578 -12.99 -8.21 22.14
N GLU A 579 -13.61 -8.38 23.31
CA GLU A 579 -14.57 -7.42 23.87
C GLU A 579 -13.91 -6.46 24.86
N PRO A 580 -14.05 -5.13 24.69
CA PRO A 580 -13.55 -4.18 25.68
C PRO A 580 -14.42 -4.21 26.94
N VAL A 581 -13.80 -4.56 28.07
CA VAL A 581 -14.43 -4.68 29.39
C VAL A 581 -13.78 -3.68 30.35
N SER A 582 -14.60 -2.87 31.03
CA SER A 582 -14.09 -1.91 32.02
C SER A 582 -13.67 -2.58 33.32
N PHE A 583 -12.73 -1.96 34.05
CA PHE A 583 -12.21 -2.53 35.30
C PHE A 583 -13.29 -2.71 36.37
N GLU A 584 -14.36 -1.91 36.39
CA GLU A 584 -15.44 -2.04 37.39
C GLU A 584 -16.18 -3.37 37.31
N VAL A 585 -16.22 -3.99 36.13
CA VAL A 585 -16.92 -5.27 35.92
C VAL A 585 -15.98 -6.42 35.56
N LEU A 586 -14.68 -6.14 35.40
CA LEU A 586 -13.67 -7.10 34.92
C LEU A 586 -13.55 -8.36 35.80
N ALA A 587 -13.82 -8.24 37.10
CA ALA A 587 -13.85 -9.39 38.01
C ALA A 587 -14.87 -10.48 37.56
N LYS A 588 -15.99 -10.10 36.92
CA LYS A 588 -16.98 -11.06 36.38
C LYS A 588 -16.51 -11.80 35.12
N TYR A 589 -15.48 -11.27 34.47
CA TYR A 589 -14.86 -11.83 33.27
C TYR A 589 -13.55 -12.56 33.60
N SER A 590 -13.17 -12.62 34.89
CA SER A 590 -11.93 -13.21 35.36
C SER A 590 -12.16 -14.63 35.86
N GLY A 591 -11.39 -15.57 35.33
CA GLY A 591 -11.40 -16.97 35.78
C GLY A 591 -10.49 -17.21 36.96
N ASP A 592 -10.31 -18.49 37.25
CA ASP A 592 -9.38 -18.97 38.27
C ASP A 592 -7.94 -18.59 37.95
N TYR A 593 -7.59 -18.64 36.65
CA TYR A 593 -6.32 -18.16 36.09
C TYR A 593 -6.58 -17.10 35.01
N ILE A 594 -5.63 -16.19 34.84
CA ILE A 594 -5.68 -15.14 33.81
C ILE A 594 -4.40 -15.19 32.99
N PHE A 595 -4.52 -15.34 31.67
CA PHE A 595 -3.45 -15.02 30.74
C PHE A 595 -3.61 -13.59 30.23
N ARG A 596 -2.60 -12.75 30.46
CA ARG A 596 -2.53 -11.39 29.92
C ARG A 596 -1.48 -11.31 28.82
N SER A 597 -1.89 -10.96 27.61
CA SER A 597 -0.95 -10.74 26.51
C SER A 597 -0.09 -9.51 26.79
N SER A 598 1.23 -9.70 26.76
CA SER A 598 2.22 -8.69 27.11
C SER A 598 2.91 -8.10 25.87
N TYR A 599 3.08 -6.79 25.85
CA TYR A 599 3.72 -6.07 24.77
C TYR A 599 4.31 -4.75 25.27
N LYS A 600 5.29 -4.22 24.53
CA LYS A 600 5.94 -2.96 24.88
C LYS A 600 4.94 -1.81 24.90
N GLY A 601 4.85 -1.12 26.04
CA GLY A 601 3.92 0.01 26.23
C GLY A 601 2.51 -0.38 26.70
N MET A 602 2.28 -1.64 27.08
CA MET A 602 1.08 -2.03 27.82
C MET A 602 0.98 -1.32 29.18
N ALA A 603 -0.22 -1.24 29.74
CA ALA A 603 -0.43 -0.59 31.03
C ALA A 603 0.30 -1.32 32.17
N ASP A 604 1.06 -0.58 32.98
CA ASP A 604 1.53 -1.06 34.28
C ASP A 604 0.38 -0.98 35.28
N LEU A 605 -0.10 -2.15 35.73
CA LEU A 605 -1.23 -2.28 36.65
C LEU A 605 -0.78 -2.74 38.04
N THR A 606 0.52 -2.81 38.31
CA THR A 606 1.06 -3.36 39.57
C THR A 606 0.58 -2.58 40.80
N GLN A 607 0.26 -1.29 40.65
CA GLN A 607 -0.27 -0.43 41.72
C GLN A 607 -1.78 -0.17 41.61
N ASP A 608 -2.49 -0.75 40.64
CA ASP A 608 -3.92 -0.48 40.48
C ASP A 608 -4.77 -1.27 41.49
N PRO A 609 -5.57 -0.60 42.34
CA PRO A 609 -6.31 -1.27 43.40
C PRO A 609 -7.46 -2.14 42.90
N ILE A 610 -8.06 -1.81 41.74
CA ILE A 610 -9.17 -2.60 41.19
C ILE A 610 -8.60 -3.87 40.55
N TRP A 611 -7.55 -3.74 39.74
CA TRP A 611 -6.85 -4.88 39.15
C TRP A 611 -6.34 -5.85 40.22
N ASN A 612 -5.66 -5.33 41.24
CA ASN A 612 -5.13 -6.12 42.35
C ASN A 612 -6.21 -6.72 43.27
N SER A 613 -7.47 -6.29 43.16
CA SER A 613 -8.60 -6.87 43.90
C SER A 613 -9.17 -8.13 43.26
N ILE A 614 -8.84 -8.39 41.97
CA ILE A 614 -9.31 -9.58 41.25
C ILE A 614 -8.69 -10.83 41.89
N PRO A 615 -9.48 -11.87 42.26
CA PRO A 615 -8.97 -13.02 43.00
C PRO A 615 -7.76 -13.71 42.37
N ALA A 616 -7.79 -13.96 41.05
CA ALA A 616 -6.66 -14.58 40.35
C ALA A 616 -5.40 -13.71 40.40
N VAL A 617 -5.52 -12.39 40.26
CA VAL A 617 -4.37 -11.47 40.35
C VAL A 617 -3.81 -11.44 41.77
N LYS A 618 -4.70 -11.27 42.76
CA LYS A 618 -4.34 -11.20 44.18
C LYS A 618 -3.59 -12.44 44.67
N ASP A 619 -3.99 -13.61 44.17
CA ASP A 619 -3.41 -14.89 44.58
C ASP A 619 -2.22 -15.33 43.71
N GLY A 620 -1.73 -14.47 42.81
CA GLY A 620 -0.56 -14.75 41.97
C GLY A 620 -0.81 -15.71 40.80
N ARG A 621 -2.07 -15.85 40.37
CA ARG A 621 -2.49 -16.66 39.21
C ARG A 621 -2.69 -15.83 37.93
N LEU A 622 -2.06 -14.67 37.86
CA LEU A 622 -1.89 -13.88 36.64
C LEU A 622 -0.63 -14.37 35.91
N LEU A 623 -0.81 -14.84 34.69
CA LEU A 623 0.24 -15.33 33.80
C LEU A 623 0.35 -14.35 32.64
N GLU A 624 1.57 -13.89 32.34
CA GLU A 624 1.80 -13.07 31.15
C GLU A 624 2.24 -13.96 30.00
N ILE A 625 1.82 -13.64 28.78
CA ILE A 625 2.27 -14.32 27.55
C ILE A 625 2.64 -13.27 26.53
N ASP A 626 3.82 -13.39 25.93
CA ASP A 626 4.29 -12.42 24.95
C ASP A 626 3.32 -12.32 23.74
N PHE A 627 3.08 -11.08 23.29
CA PHE A 627 2.19 -10.81 22.17
C PHE A 627 2.68 -11.46 20.89
N GLY A 628 3.97 -11.37 20.55
CA GLY A 628 4.54 -12.00 19.37
C GLY A 628 4.38 -13.52 19.40
N LEU A 629 4.68 -14.15 20.54
CA LEU A 629 4.50 -15.60 20.74
C LEU A 629 3.04 -16.03 20.54
N SER A 630 2.11 -15.24 21.05
CA SER A 630 0.69 -15.58 21.09
C SER A 630 -0.13 -15.04 19.92
N TYR A 631 0.46 -14.23 19.04
CA TYR A 631 -0.23 -13.60 17.91
C TYR A 631 -0.67 -14.61 16.86
N TYR A 632 0.25 -15.49 16.47
CA TYR A 632 0.09 -16.37 15.31
C TYR A 632 -0.67 -17.66 15.66
N SER A 633 -1.38 -18.20 14.68
CA SER A 633 -2.17 -19.44 14.78
C SER A 633 -1.63 -20.57 13.91
N ASP A 634 -0.42 -20.43 13.38
CA ASP A 634 0.31 -21.48 12.68
C ASP A 634 0.79 -22.59 13.61
N ILE A 635 1.00 -23.80 13.08
CA ILE A 635 1.33 -25.00 13.87
C ILE A 635 2.65 -24.87 14.64
N TYR A 636 3.62 -24.09 14.12
CA TYR A 636 4.85 -23.79 14.83
C TYR A 636 4.54 -23.01 16.12
N SER A 637 3.76 -21.95 15.99
CA SER A 637 3.37 -21.10 17.12
C SER A 637 2.44 -21.84 18.08
N LEU A 638 1.52 -22.68 17.58
CA LEU A 638 0.62 -23.47 18.43
C LEU A 638 1.39 -24.47 19.30
N ASN A 639 2.44 -25.12 18.79
CA ASN A 639 3.31 -25.98 19.60
C ASN A 639 4.02 -25.17 20.70
N ALA A 640 4.67 -24.05 20.33
CA ALA A 640 5.37 -23.21 21.30
C ALA A 640 4.44 -22.60 22.35
N GLN A 641 3.23 -22.20 21.95
CA GLN A 641 2.19 -21.71 22.86
C GLN A 641 1.70 -22.81 23.80
N LEU A 642 1.49 -24.05 23.31
CA LEU A 642 1.10 -25.18 24.15
C LEU A 642 2.11 -25.42 25.27
N ASP A 643 3.39 -25.53 24.93
CA ASP A 643 4.46 -25.73 25.89
C ASP A 643 4.47 -24.60 26.93
N TYR A 644 4.51 -23.35 26.47
CA TYR A 644 4.53 -22.18 27.35
C TYR A 644 3.32 -22.11 28.29
N ILE A 645 2.11 -22.33 27.76
CA ILE A 645 0.87 -22.25 28.52
C ILE A 645 0.82 -23.35 29.59
N VAL A 646 1.18 -24.58 29.23
CA VAL A 646 1.17 -25.72 30.15
C VAL A 646 2.21 -25.54 31.24
N GLU A 647 3.43 -25.14 30.90
CA GLU A 647 4.49 -24.85 31.88
C GLU A 647 4.09 -23.71 32.82
N SER A 648 3.53 -22.63 32.28
CA SER A 648 3.07 -21.48 33.06
C SER A 648 1.97 -21.86 34.04
N LEU A 649 0.99 -22.66 33.60
CA LEU A 649 -0.08 -23.17 34.47
C LEU A 649 0.45 -24.11 35.55
N LEU A 650 1.34 -25.03 35.19
CA LEU A 650 1.92 -25.97 36.15
C LEU A 650 2.74 -25.26 37.23
N ALA A 651 3.45 -24.17 36.88
CA ALA A 651 4.21 -23.33 37.80
C ALA A 651 3.34 -22.36 38.64
N ALA A 652 2.11 -22.09 38.21
CA ALA A 652 1.21 -21.16 38.90
C ALA A 652 0.72 -21.68 40.26
N PRO A 653 0.42 -20.80 41.22
CA PRO A 653 -0.25 -21.18 42.47
C PRO A 653 -1.58 -21.90 42.22
N ARG A 654 -1.84 -22.97 42.96
CA ARG A 654 -3.09 -23.74 42.84
C ARG A 654 -4.29 -22.97 43.38
N VAL A 655 -5.45 -23.17 42.78
CA VAL A 655 -6.74 -22.73 43.33
C VAL A 655 -7.02 -23.56 44.59
N LYS A 656 -7.46 -22.92 45.67
CA LYS A 656 -7.67 -23.55 46.98
C LYS A 656 -9.08 -24.07 47.16
#